data_AF-A0A2H5XB80-F1
#
_entry.id   AF-A0A2H5XB80-F1
#
_cell.length_a   1.000
_cell.length_b   1.000
_cell.length_c   1.000
_cell.angle_alpha   90.00
_cell.angle_beta   90.00
_cell.angle_gamma   90.00
#
_symmetry.space_group_name_H-M   'P 1'
#
loop_
_entity.id
_entity.type
_entity.pdbx_description
1 polymer ?
#
loop_
_entity_poly.entity_id
_entity_poly.type
_entity_poly.pdbx_seq_one_letter_code
_entity_poly.pdbx_strand_id
1 'polypeptide(L)'
;MATKAGRPNRTTTPLRAAPLSGRELYRVLRVCYEPAPRRPREVLQRLKAMLPYRDWSQRRLRRLLERALKDPRADGLLSITITPPNNERLAAALRDALPELREAIVIPSLSAIDPHAVSTYLGVAAAQTYAPRFRNGQGVGFSGGRSVGAMAQALWLPPALRPLRLYALTRCPPTVLGFTAEGIVSEIVAKNLWRSEHWENPPERFLEGYLNPQHLRPEHLDWAFVGVGTLEEGELLTDFAEALRFDVIAAKRAGVVAELLGHLFCADGLPPAQPLRPAALETVPLSLLRRMVRDGKSVIMLAGGAQKATALLALHRAQRAGGALFNGLVTDEECAQRLLHLCDQPIAEADAIWAHQCKRFWVAHLRFAASERCRTCKAMAQRLRLSERRVARLLDEAVHANGQRLAPLVWVQVKAPKPEPIAVLELESALMERLGLMEVRVVHPVRDEWAYPAIGAAAAQWLKERWQRVSVFSVGLGGGRAVRALLEALDLPFCLRHFPALQRLHLFALQARLRERVLWGGGHPDLLDAVIMRCFNTTEGGRVICHPFEGDAVAEGLDAVFVSVGAFEVGDREVLQESGVTMGEVAGAVGTLLSQPFDAAGQPLGRNLGERLRTLSLQRLRELVSHGVPVFALVRGAERAQAAASALRGGLFNGLVIDRIGAETLLNASG
;
A
#
# COMPACT_ATOMS: atom_id res chain seq x y z
N MET A 1 62.53 34.87 0.31
CA MET A 1 61.54 34.79 1.42
C MET A 1 60.18 34.49 0.83
N ALA A 2 59.64 33.31 1.11
CA ALA A 2 58.36 32.83 0.58
C ALA A 2 57.19 33.32 1.43
N THR A 3 56.20 33.96 0.82
CA THR A 3 54.89 34.23 1.43
C THR A 3 53.81 33.48 0.65
N LYS A 4 53.26 32.43 1.28
CA LYS A 4 52.13 31.63 0.81
C LYS A 4 50.86 32.49 0.84
N ALA A 5 50.32 32.82 -0.33
CA ALA A 5 48.94 33.31 -0.46
C ALA A 5 47.96 32.15 -0.25
N GLY A 6 47.08 32.30 0.74
CA GLY A 6 46.09 31.29 1.14
C GLY A 6 45.04 31.04 0.07
N ARG A 7 44.71 29.76 -0.15
CA ARG A 7 43.55 29.34 -0.93
C ARG A 7 42.27 29.78 -0.21
N PRO A 8 41.27 30.35 -0.91
CA PRO A 8 40.00 30.69 -0.29
C PRO A 8 39.27 29.40 0.14
N ASN A 9 38.90 29.39 1.41
CA ASN A 9 38.20 28.31 2.08
C ASN A 9 36.78 28.19 1.48
N ARG A 10 36.57 27.26 0.54
CA ARG A 10 35.23 26.86 0.09
C ARG A 10 34.55 26.05 1.19
N THR A 11 34.00 26.73 2.19
CA THR A 11 32.96 26.19 3.06
C THR A 11 31.71 25.96 2.23
N THR A 12 31.70 24.83 1.50
CA THR A 12 30.48 24.30 0.90
C THR A 12 29.62 23.76 2.03
N THR A 13 28.69 24.57 2.52
CA THR A 13 27.53 24.07 3.26
C THR A 13 26.92 22.95 2.41
N PRO A 14 26.75 21.71 2.92
CA PRO A 14 26.17 20.66 2.12
C PRO A 14 24.74 21.09 1.78
N LEU A 15 24.49 21.41 0.51
CA LEU A 15 23.15 21.62 -0.05
C LEU A 15 22.27 20.49 0.48
N ARG A 16 21.34 20.82 1.39
CA ARG A 16 20.36 19.87 1.91
C ARG A 16 19.67 19.25 0.69
N ALA A 17 19.81 17.93 0.54
CA ALA A 17 19.19 17.23 -0.58
C ALA A 17 17.69 17.51 -0.58
N ALA A 18 17.14 17.97 -1.72
CA ALA A 18 15.73 18.30 -1.87
C ALA A 18 14.84 17.17 -1.36
N PRO A 19 13.73 17.48 -0.63
CA PRO A 19 12.84 16.47 -0.07
C PRO A 19 12.30 15.54 -1.18
N LEU A 20 12.05 14.28 -0.83
CA LEU A 20 11.49 13.31 -1.79
C LEU A 20 10.09 13.76 -2.18
N SER A 21 9.74 13.68 -3.47
CA SER A 21 8.35 13.87 -3.89
C SER A 21 7.47 12.72 -3.37
N GLY A 22 6.15 12.93 -3.28
CA GLY A 22 5.21 11.87 -2.88
C GLY A 22 5.32 10.65 -3.79
N ARG A 23 5.39 10.88 -5.10
CA ARG A 23 5.64 9.87 -6.13
C ARG A 23 6.97 9.13 -5.97
N GLU A 24 8.08 9.84 -5.72
CA GLU A 24 9.40 9.20 -5.53
C GLU A 24 9.39 8.34 -4.26
N LEU A 25 8.81 8.85 -3.17
CA LEU A 25 8.66 8.12 -1.92
C LEU A 25 7.84 6.84 -2.13
N TYR A 26 6.66 6.96 -2.76
CA TYR A 26 5.77 5.83 -3.06
C TYR A 26 6.47 4.77 -3.92
N ARG A 27 7.13 5.17 -5.03
CA ARG A 27 7.87 4.27 -5.91
C ARG A 27 8.95 3.49 -5.16
N VAL A 28 9.74 4.18 -4.33
CA VAL A 28 10.79 3.53 -3.54
C VAL A 28 10.20 2.54 -2.53
N LEU A 29 9.11 2.90 -1.85
CA LEU A 29 8.44 2.00 -0.91
C LEU A 29 7.86 0.77 -1.62
N ARG A 30 7.26 0.92 -2.81
CA ARG A 30 6.79 -0.23 -3.61
C ARG A 30 7.91 -1.18 -3.99
N VAL A 31 9.04 -0.65 -4.47
CA VAL A 31 10.21 -1.49 -4.77
C VAL A 31 10.72 -2.21 -3.50
N CYS A 32 10.59 -1.60 -2.33
CA CYS A 32 10.94 -2.24 -1.06
C CYS A 32 9.96 -3.32 -0.62
N TYR A 33 8.65 -3.15 -0.82
CA TYR A 33 7.63 -3.90 -0.09
C TYR A 33 6.67 -4.75 -0.94
N GLU A 34 6.57 -4.54 -2.25
CA GLU A 34 5.58 -5.24 -3.09
C GLU A 34 6.22 -6.09 -4.19
N PRO A 35 5.69 -7.29 -4.53
CA PRO A 35 4.48 -7.90 -3.95
C PRO A 35 4.72 -8.49 -2.55
N ALA A 36 5.99 -8.60 -2.15
CA ALA A 36 6.41 -8.93 -0.81
C ALA A 36 7.67 -8.13 -0.47
N PRO A 37 7.96 -7.91 0.83
CA PRO A 37 9.18 -7.26 1.26
C PRO A 37 10.43 -7.87 0.61
N ARG A 38 11.28 -7.02 0.03
CA ARG A 38 12.50 -7.40 -0.68
C ARG A 38 13.75 -7.15 0.15
N ARG A 39 14.77 -7.98 -0.07
CA ARG A 39 16.07 -7.79 0.56
C ARG A 39 16.80 -6.57 -0.03
N PRO A 40 17.67 -5.87 0.73
CA PRO A 40 18.32 -4.65 0.25
C PRO A 40 19.08 -4.79 -1.08
N ARG A 41 19.65 -5.96 -1.37
CA ARG A 41 20.35 -6.21 -2.65
C ARG A 41 19.40 -6.19 -3.85
N GLU A 42 18.25 -6.87 -3.72
CA GLU A 42 17.22 -6.92 -4.76
C GLU A 42 16.58 -5.55 -5.00
N VAL A 43 16.33 -4.80 -3.92
CA VAL A 43 15.83 -3.41 -4.00
C VAL A 43 16.77 -2.55 -4.83
N LEU A 44 18.08 -2.61 -4.55
CA LEU A 44 19.08 -1.84 -5.30
C LEU A 44 19.16 -2.26 -6.78
N GLN A 45 19.02 -3.55 -7.08
CA GLN A 45 18.99 -4.05 -8.46
C GLN A 45 17.75 -3.55 -9.22
N ARG A 46 16.57 -3.61 -8.61
CA ARG A 46 15.33 -3.13 -9.23
C ARG A 46 15.34 -1.63 -9.46
N LEU A 47 15.78 -0.84 -8.48
CA LEU A 47 15.95 0.60 -8.68
C LEU A 47 16.87 0.86 -9.88
N LYS A 48 17.97 0.13 -10.03
CA LYS A 48 18.88 0.29 -11.18
C LYS A 48 18.27 -0.04 -12.54
N ALA A 49 17.15 -0.75 -12.61
CA ALA A 49 16.43 -1.00 -13.86
C ALA A 49 15.49 0.17 -14.24
N MET A 50 15.23 1.11 -13.33
CA MET A 50 14.24 2.16 -13.49
C MET A 50 14.89 3.54 -13.63
N LEU A 51 14.24 4.44 -14.36
CA LEU A 51 14.57 5.85 -14.29
C LEU A 51 13.91 6.49 -13.05
N PRO A 52 14.56 7.47 -12.39
CA PRO A 52 15.85 8.08 -12.73
C PRO A 52 17.09 7.39 -12.14
N TYR A 53 16.93 6.23 -11.51
CA TYR A 53 17.90 5.61 -10.62
C TYR A 53 19.01 4.81 -11.32
N ARG A 54 18.80 4.39 -12.57
CA ARG A 54 19.74 3.59 -13.37
C ARG A 54 21.19 4.07 -13.28
N ASP A 55 21.40 5.36 -13.46
CA ASP A 55 22.74 5.96 -13.51
C ASP A 55 23.27 6.36 -12.12
N TRP A 56 22.54 6.05 -11.05
CA TRP A 56 22.95 6.41 -9.70
C TRP A 56 23.95 5.40 -9.15
N SER A 57 24.98 5.90 -8.48
CA SER A 57 25.91 5.05 -7.74
C SER A 57 25.19 4.30 -6.61
N GLN A 58 25.67 3.10 -6.26
CA GLN A 58 25.08 2.32 -5.16
C GLN A 58 25.03 3.10 -3.84
N ARG A 59 26.05 3.93 -3.57
CA ARG A 59 26.09 4.81 -2.38
C ARG A 59 24.91 5.79 -2.37
N ARG A 60 24.57 6.35 -3.53
CA ARG A 60 23.47 7.29 -3.69
C ARG A 60 22.11 6.61 -3.51
N LEU A 61 21.95 5.41 -4.07
CA LEU A 61 20.74 4.60 -3.90
C LEU A 61 20.52 4.18 -2.43
N ARG A 62 21.58 3.77 -1.73
CA ARG A 62 21.48 3.49 -0.28
C ARG A 62 21.03 4.72 0.51
N ARG A 63 21.57 5.90 0.20
CA ARG A 63 21.12 7.16 0.81
C ARG A 63 19.66 7.49 0.46
N LEU A 64 19.20 7.20 -0.76
CA LEU A 64 17.78 7.35 -1.13
C LEU A 64 16.90 6.46 -0.28
N LEU A 65 17.25 5.16 -0.15
CA LEU A 65 16.52 4.21 0.68
C LEU A 65 16.47 4.64 2.15
N GLU A 66 17.60 5.04 2.72
CA GLU A 66 17.66 5.55 4.09
C GLU A 66 16.78 6.78 4.29
N ARG A 67 16.72 7.68 3.30
CA ARG A 67 15.85 8.87 3.34
C ARG A 67 14.38 8.49 3.23
N ALA A 68 14.02 7.62 2.28
CA ALA A 68 12.65 7.16 2.08
C ALA A 68 12.11 6.44 3.32
N LEU A 69 12.88 5.52 3.90
CA LEU A 69 12.47 4.77 5.10
C LEU A 69 12.48 5.62 6.39
N LYS A 70 13.11 6.79 6.38
CA LYS A 70 13.07 7.76 7.49
C LYS A 70 12.05 8.87 7.29
N ASP A 71 11.50 9.02 6.08
CA ASP A 71 10.51 10.05 5.75
C ASP A 71 9.26 9.83 6.62
N PRO A 72 8.79 10.84 7.37
CA PRO A 72 7.62 10.68 8.24
C PRO A 72 6.34 10.34 7.47
N ARG A 73 6.26 10.66 6.18
CA ARG A 73 5.11 10.29 5.34
C ARG A 73 5.10 8.80 5.00
N ALA A 74 6.25 8.12 5.05
CA ALA A 74 6.34 6.70 4.69
C ALA A 74 5.41 5.84 5.54
N ASP A 75 5.32 6.11 6.84
CA ASP A 75 4.44 5.36 7.75
C ASP A 75 2.95 5.46 7.35
N GLY A 76 2.53 6.59 6.78
CA GLY A 76 1.17 6.77 6.25
C GLY A 76 0.91 6.06 4.92
N LEU A 77 1.98 5.68 4.20
CA LEU A 77 1.91 4.93 2.95
C LEU A 77 2.04 3.42 3.16
N LEU A 78 2.26 2.94 4.39
CA LEU A 78 2.42 1.51 4.67
C LEU A 78 1.24 0.99 5.47
N SER A 79 0.59 -0.05 4.96
CA SER A 79 -0.39 -0.85 5.70
C SER A 79 0.30 -2.14 6.12
N ILE A 80 0.45 -2.34 7.42
CA ILE A 80 1.22 -3.46 7.96
C ILE A 80 0.29 -4.38 8.73
N THR A 81 0.34 -5.67 8.42
CA THR A 81 -0.33 -6.72 9.18
C THR A 81 0.72 -7.70 9.68
N ILE A 82 0.75 -7.93 10.99
CA ILE A 82 1.63 -8.91 11.62
C ILE A 82 0.75 -10.04 12.14
N THR A 83 0.97 -11.24 11.62
CA THR A 83 0.25 -12.45 12.04
C THR A 83 0.98 -13.04 13.26
N PRO A 84 0.35 -13.06 14.44
CA PRO A 84 0.96 -13.70 15.60
C PRO A 84 0.99 -15.23 15.40
N PRO A 85 2.09 -15.92 15.74
CA PRO A 85 2.12 -17.38 15.75
C PRO A 85 1.24 -17.94 16.88
N ASN A 86 0.81 -19.21 16.74
CA ASN A 86 -0.02 -19.90 17.75
C ASN A 86 0.79 -20.99 18.47
N ASN A 87 0.66 -21.09 19.79
CA ASN A 87 1.24 -22.17 20.60
C ASN A 87 0.20 -23.28 20.81
N GLU A 88 0.24 -24.28 19.94
CA GLU A 88 -0.71 -25.38 20.01
C GLU A 88 -0.59 -26.23 21.27
N ARG A 89 0.62 -26.33 21.86
CA ARG A 89 0.84 -27.12 23.07
C ARG A 89 0.18 -26.48 24.29
N LEU A 90 0.36 -25.17 24.48
CA LEU A 90 -0.33 -24.44 25.55
C LEU A 90 -1.84 -24.39 25.31
N ALA A 91 -2.27 -24.25 24.06
CA ALA A 91 -3.68 -24.33 23.71
C ALA A 91 -4.30 -25.70 24.05
N ALA A 92 -3.59 -26.81 23.80
CA ALA A 92 -4.02 -28.15 24.19
C ALA A 92 -4.12 -28.29 25.70
N ALA A 93 -3.08 -27.89 26.44
CA ALA A 93 -3.09 -27.91 27.90
C ALA A 93 -4.25 -27.11 28.49
N LEU A 94 -4.61 -25.95 27.90
CA LEU A 94 -5.78 -25.17 28.33
C LEU A 94 -7.09 -25.90 28.10
N ARG A 95 -7.25 -26.63 26.99
CA ARG A 95 -8.45 -27.45 26.73
C ARG A 95 -8.54 -28.63 27.71
N ASP A 96 -7.42 -29.23 28.06
CA ASP A 96 -7.37 -30.30 29.05
C ASP A 96 -7.74 -29.78 30.47
N ALA A 97 -7.28 -28.57 30.80
CA ALA A 97 -7.54 -27.94 32.09
C ALA A 97 -8.97 -27.38 32.23
N LEU A 98 -9.58 -26.97 31.11
CA LEU A 98 -10.90 -26.32 31.07
C LEU A 98 -11.80 -27.09 30.07
N PRO A 99 -12.51 -28.13 30.53
CA PRO A 99 -13.21 -29.08 29.65
C PRO A 99 -14.31 -28.45 28.77
N GLU A 100 -14.82 -27.27 29.12
CA GLU A 100 -15.78 -26.54 28.29
C GLU A 100 -15.15 -25.91 27.03
N LEU A 101 -13.82 -25.74 27.00
CA LEU A 101 -13.12 -25.16 25.86
C LEU A 101 -13.06 -26.15 24.70
N ARG A 102 -13.71 -25.78 23.59
CA ARG A 102 -13.59 -26.46 22.30
C ARG A 102 -12.36 -26.00 21.53
N GLU A 103 -11.98 -24.74 21.71
CA GLU A 103 -10.87 -24.13 21.00
C GLU A 103 -10.14 -23.14 21.90
N ALA A 104 -8.81 -23.14 21.79
CA ALA A 104 -7.96 -22.16 22.47
C ALA A 104 -6.88 -21.71 21.49
N ILE A 105 -6.63 -20.40 21.45
CA ILE A 105 -5.58 -19.77 20.66
C ILE A 105 -4.65 -19.05 21.63
N VAL A 106 -3.37 -19.40 21.62
CA VAL A 106 -2.35 -18.85 22.52
C VAL A 106 -1.27 -18.18 21.69
N ILE A 107 -1.17 -16.86 21.78
CA ILE A 107 -0.16 -16.07 21.06
C ILE A 107 1.02 -15.70 21.97
N PRO A 108 2.17 -15.23 21.43
CA PRO A 108 3.26 -14.73 22.27
C PRO A 108 2.81 -13.54 23.13
N SER A 109 3.31 -13.46 24.36
CA SER A 109 3.04 -12.30 25.21
C SER A 109 3.89 -11.11 24.77
N LEU A 110 3.29 -9.93 24.87
CA LEU A 110 3.97 -8.65 24.73
C LEU A 110 3.97 -7.84 26.03
N SER A 111 3.44 -8.37 27.14
CA SER A 111 3.32 -7.62 28.40
C SER A 111 4.65 -7.06 28.90
N ALA A 112 5.76 -7.77 28.67
CA ALA A 112 7.09 -7.29 29.08
C ALA A 112 7.73 -6.27 28.11
N ILE A 113 7.19 -6.10 26.90
CA ILE A 113 7.81 -5.34 25.80
C ILE A 113 6.97 -4.13 25.39
N ASP A 114 5.67 -4.33 25.18
CA ASP A 114 4.66 -3.32 24.84
C ASP A 114 3.27 -3.81 25.34
N PRO A 115 2.92 -3.57 26.62
CA PRO A 115 1.66 -4.02 27.21
C PRO A 115 0.42 -3.55 26.47
N HIS A 116 0.46 -2.35 25.87
CA HIS A 116 -0.67 -1.78 25.13
C HIS A 116 -0.98 -2.55 23.84
N ALA A 117 -0.01 -3.28 23.30
CA ALA A 117 -0.17 -4.07 22.09
C ALA A 117 -0.86 -5.43 22.32
N VAL A 118 -0.95 -5.92 23.57
CA VAL A 118 -1.55 -7.24 23.88
C VAL A 118 -2.96 -7.34 23.34
N SER A 119 -3.85 -6.41 23.69
CA SER A 119 -5.24 -6.41 23.20
C SER A 119 -5.32 -6.34 21.66
N THR A 120 -4.39 -5.61 21.04
CA THR A 120 -4.33 -5.49 19.57
C THR A 120 -4.11 -6.86 18.93
N TYR A 121 -3.13 -7.62 19.42
CA TYR A 121 -2.81 -8.91 18.83
C TYR A 121 -3.78 -10.03 19.19
N LEU A 122 -4.43 -9.98 20.35
CA LEU A 122 -5.56 -10.87 20.64
C LEU A 122 -6.69 -10.64 19.62
N GLY A 123 -6.98 -9.38 19.31
CA GLY A 123 -7.96 -9.02 18.29
C GLY A 123 -7.57 -9.50 16.90
N VAL A 124 -6.31 -9.28 16.49
CA VAL A 124 -5.78 -9.77 15.21
C VAL A 124 -5.88 -11.29 15.12
N ALA A 125 -5.45 -12.01 16.15
CA ALA A 125 -5.52 -13.47 16.19
C ALA A 125 -6.97 -13.97 16.10
N ALA A 126 -7.90 -13.34 16.81
CA ALA A 126 -9.32 -13.67 16.73
C ALA A 126 -9.88 -13.42 15.32
N ALA A 127 -9.62 -12.26 14.72
CA ALA A 127 -10.10 -11.95 13.38
C ALA A 127 -9.56 -12.94 12.34
N GLN A 128 -8.26 -13.24 12.37
CA GLN A 128 -7.63 -14.15 11.42
C GLN A 128 -8.11 -15.60 11.56
N THR A 129 -8.40 -16.04 12.79
CA THR A 129 -8.83 -17.41 13.08
C THR A 129 -10.31 -17.64 12.73
N TYR A 130 -11.18 -16.70 13.12
CA TYR A 130 -12.62 -16.91 13.08
C TYR A 130 -13.32 -16.27 11.88
N ALA A 131 -12.84 -15.13 11.37
CA ALA A 131 -13.50 -14.46 10.24
C ALA A 131 -13.63 -15.33 8.97
N PRO A 132 -12.62 -16.15 8.59
CA PRO A 132 -12.75 -17.06 7.45
C PRO A 132 -13.82 -18.14 7.63
N ARG A 133 -14.30 -18.36 8.86
CA ARG A 133 -15.31 -19.37 9.20
C ARG A 133 -16.74 -18.82 9.20
N PHE A 134 -16.90 -17.51 9.09
CA PHE A 134 -18.21 -16.88 9.00
C PHE A 134 -18.92 -17.29 7.72
N ARG A 135 -20.22 -17.52 7.81
CA ARG A 135 -21.08 -17.91 6.69
C ARG A 135 -22.18 -16.90 6.48
N ASN A 136 -22.68 -16.87 5.26
CA ASN A 136 -23.80 -15.99 4.91
C ASN A 136 -25.03 -16.29 5.80
N GLY A 137 -25.76 -15.25 6.22
CA GLY A 137 -26.94 -15.34 7.08
C GLY A 137 -26.64 -15.45 8.58
N GLN A 138 -25.39 -15.67 8.98
CA GLN A 138 -25.04 -15.84 10.40
C GLN A 138 -25.15 -14.54 11.19
N GLY A 139 -25.43 -14.69 12.49
CA GLY A 139 -25.37 -13.60 13.45
C GLY A 139 -24.09 -13.60 14.27
N VAL A 140 -23.45 -12.44 14.40
CA VAL A 140 -22.21 -12.26 15.15
C VAL A 140 -22.41 -11.19 16.21
N GLY A 141 -22.31 -11.59 17.48
CA GLY A 141 -22.39 -10.72 18.64
C GLY A 141 -21.02 -10.21 19.08
N PHE A 142 -20.94 -8.93 19.41
CA PHE A 142 -19.72 -8.31 19.93
C PHE A 142 -20.01 -7.61 21.26
N SER A 143 -19.11 -7.80 22.23
CA SER A 143 -19.04 -6.93 23.40
C SER A 143 -18.26 -5.65 23.11
N GLY A 144 -18.20 -4.76 24.11
CA GLY A 144 -17.15 -3.74 24.16
C GLY A 144 -15.77 -4.30 24.49
N GLY A 145 -14.80 -3.40 24.67
CA GLY A 145 -13.45 -3.70 25.12
C GLY A 145 -12.38 -3.60 24.02
N ARG A 146 -11.15 -3.30 24.43
CA ARG A 146 -10.02 -3.04 23.51
C ARG A 146 -9.68 -4.23 22.60
N SER A 147 -9.70 -5.46 23.12
CA SER A 147 -9.38 -6.66 22.34
C SER A 147 -10.43 -6.97 21.27
N VAL A 148 -11.72 -6.78 21.60
CA VAL A 148 -12.83 -6.96 20.65
C VAL A 148 -12.84 -5.82 19.63
N GLY A 149 -12.55 -4.59 20.04
CA GLY A 149 -12.35 -3.46 19.13
C GLY A 149 -11.17 -3.68 18.16
N ALA A 150 -10.06 -4.23 18.65
CA ALA A 150 -8.95 -4.60 17.79
C ALA A 150 -9.32 -5.72 16.80
N MET A 151 -10.14 -6.69 17.23
CA MET A 151 -10.69 -7.71 16.32
C MET A 151 -11.51 -7.06 15.21
N ALA A 152 -12.41 -6.14 15.56
CA ALA A 152 -13.22 -5.39 14.60
C ALA A 152 -12.35 -4.60 13.59
N GLN A 153 -11.27 -3.99 14.07
CA GLN A 153 -10.31 -3.29 13.22
C GLN A 153 -9.51 -4.22 12.30
N ALA A 154 -9.19 -5.43 12.75
CA ALA A 154 -8.54 -6.46 11.94
C ALA A 154 -9.52 -7.22 11.01
N LEU A 155 -10.83 -7.16 11.30
CA LEU A 155 -11.86 -7.90 10.58
C LEU A 155 -11.98 -7.42 9.13
N TRP A 156 -11.87 -8.36 8.19
CA TRP A 156 -12.12 -8.16 6.77
C TRP A 156 -13.24 -9.09 6.33
N LEU A 157 -14.35 -8.52 5.84
CA LEU A 157 -15.53 -9.27 5.43
C LEU A 157 -15.64 -9.23 3.91
N PRO A 158 -15.41 -10.35 3.20
CA PRO A 158 -15.58 -10.39 1.76
C PRO A 158 -17.03 -10.05 1.35
N PRO A 159 -17.25 -9.42 0.19
CA PRO A 159 -18.59 -9.06 -0.29
C PRO A 159 -19.58 -10.23 -0.35
N ALA A 160 -19.08 -11.46 -0.57
CA ALA A 160 -19.86 -12.69 -0.68
C ALA A 160 -20.55 -13.13 0.63
N LEU A 161 -20.15 -12.62 1.80
CA LEU A 161 -20.74 -12.99 3.10
C LEU A 161 -22.01 -12.20 3.46
N ARG A 162 -22.71 -11.61 2.47
CA ARG A 162 -23.86 -10.74 2.71
C ARG A 162 -25.19 -11.46 2.47
N PRO A 163 -26.15 -11.43 3.42
CA PRO A 163 -26.14 -10.66 4.68
C PRO A 163 -25.50 -11.38 5.90
N LEU A 164 -24.54 -10.73 6.55
CA LEU A 164 -24.07 -11.06 7.91
C LEU A 164 -24.73 -10.08 8.89
N ARG A 165 -25.31 -10.56 9.99
CA ARG A 165 -26.01 -9.73 10.99
C ARG A 165 -25.11 -9.48 12.19
N LEU A 166 -24.87 -8.21 12.53
CA LEU A 166 -23.97 -7.83 13.61
C LEU A 166 -24.77 -7.32 14.81
N TYR A 167 -24.46 -7.80 16.01
CA TYR A 167 -25.22 -7.48 17.21
C TYR A 167 -24.33 -6.91 18.32
N ALA A 168 -24.77 -5.82 18.94
CA ALA A 168 -24.15 -5.32 20.16
C ALA A 168 -24.70 -6.12 21.35
N LEU A 169 -23.81 -6.70 22.16
CA LEU A 169 -24.19 -7.49 23.35
C LEU A 169 -24.46 -6.61 24.58
N THR A 170 -23.97 -5.38 24.55
CA THR A 170 -24.23 -4.34 25.56
C THR A 170 -24.61 -3.05 24.88
N ARG A 171 -25.25 -2.15 25.60
CA ARG A 171 -25.49 -0.78 25.16
C ARG A 171 -25.28 0.21 26.29
N CYS A 172 -24.42 1.19 26.04
CA CYS A 172 -24.04 2.22 26.99
C CYS A 172 -24.91 3.48 26.80
N PRO A 173 -24.95 4.37 27.82
CA PRO A 173 -25.51 5.71 27.64
C PRO A 173 -24.79 6.47 26.52
N PRO A 174 -25.47 7.36 25.78
CA PRO A 174 -24.87 8.11 24.66
C PRO A 174 -23.64 8.95 25.02
N THR A 175 -23.44 9.27 26.30
CA THR A 175 -22.28 10.01 26.82
C THR A 175 -21.02 9.16 26.93
N VAL A 176 -21.13 7.83 26.88
CA VAL A 176 -20.00 6.90 26.95
C VAL A 176 -19.48 6.63 25.56
N LEU A 177 -18.26 7.08 25.27
CA LEU A 177 -17.58 6.89 23.99
C LEU A 177 -16.30 6.09 24.18
N GLY A 178 -16.01 5.17 23.26
CA GLY A 178 -14.80 4.35 23.30
C GLY A 178 -15.01 3.02 22.60
N PHE A 179 -14.38 1.97 23.12
CA PHE A 179 -14.57 0.61 22.65
C PHE A 179 -15.89 0.02 23.17
N THR A 180 -17.02 0.65 22.90
CA THR A 180 -18.36 0.14 23.22
C THR A 180 -18.80 -0.90 22.19
N ALA A 181 -19.75 -1.76 22.54
CA ALA A 181 -20.25 -2.79 21.62
C ALA A 181 -20.94 -2.15 20.40
N GLU A 182 -21.68 -1.06 20.61
CA GLU A 182 -22.37 -0.32 19.55
C GLU A 182 -21.38 0.40 18.64
N GLY A 183 -20.32 0.98 19.23
CA GLY A 183 -19.23 1.59 18.47
C GLY A 183 -18.51 0.58 17.60
N ILE A 184 -18.24 -0.62 18.14
CA ILE A 184 -17.62 -1.73 17.41
C ILE A 184 -18.50 -2.18 16.25
N VAL A 185 -19.79 -2.45 16.48
CA VAL A 185 -20.73 -2.86 15.42
C VAL A 185 -20.82 -1.78 14.34
N SER A 186 -21.01 -0.52 14.74
CA SER A 186 -21.12 0.61 13.81
C SER A 186 -19.86 0.79 12.96
N GLU A 187 -18.68 0.63 13.55
CA GLU A 187 -17.40 0.72 12.86
C GLU A 187 -17.20 -0.41 11.85
N ILE A 188 -17.59 -1.65 12.18
CA ILE A 188 -17.53 -2.76 11.21
C ILE A 188 -18.43 -2.46 10.01
N VAL A 189 -19.66 -1.99 10.25
CA VAL A 189 -20.62 -1.61 9.20
C VAL A 189 -20.02 -0.51 8.33
N ALA A 190 -19.58 0.60 8.94
CA ALA A 190 -19.02 1.75 8.22
C ALA A 190 -17.78 1.37 7.40
N LYS A 191 -16.81 0.69 8.00
CA LYS A 191 -15.57 0.27 7.32
C LYS A 191 -15.84 -0.58 6.08
N ASN A 192 -16.90 -1.39 6.07
CA ASN A 192 -17.26 -2.24 4.94
C ASN A 192 -18.20 -1.56 3.92
N LEU A 193 -18.86 -0.44 4.28
CA LEU A 193 -19.53 0.47 3.34
C LEU A 193 -18.52 1.29 2.56
N TRP A 194 -17.72 2.08 3.28
CA TRP A 194 -16.87 3.13 2.72
C TRP A 194 -15.64 2.60 1.98
N ARG A 195 -15.34 1.30 2.09
CA ARG A 195 -14.30 0.62 1.30
C ARG A 195 -14.81 0.00 0.00
N SER A 196 -16.12 -0.05 -0.22
CA SER A 196 -16.70 -0.59 -1.45
C SER A 196 -16.52 0.42 -2.59
N GLU A 197 -16.11 -0.06 -3.77
CA GLU A 197 -16.10 0.74 -5.01
C GLU A 197 -17.50 1.22 -5.40
N HIS A 198 -18.54 0.67 -4.77
CA HIS A 198 -19.96 0.95 -5.05
C HIS A 198 -20.64 1.82 -3.97
N TRP A 199 -19.94 2.74 -3.32
CA TRP A 199 -20.56 3.59 -2.28
C TRP A 199 -21.74 4.43 -2.81
N GLU A 200 -21.73 4.77 -4.10
CA GLU A 200 -22.82 5.52 -4.76
C GLU A 200 -24.10 4.70 -4.93
N ASN A 201 -24.00 3.37 -5.00
CA ASN A 201 -25.12 2.43 -5.11
C ASN A 201 -24.86 1.19 -4.24
N PRO A 202 -25.07 1.27 -2.91
CA PRO A 202 -24.88 0.12 -2.05
C PRO A 202 -25.85 -1.00 -2.44
N PRO A 203 -25.41 -2.26 -2.55
CA PRO A 203 -26.27 -3.37 -2.94
C PRO A 203 -27.42 -3.59 -1.94
N GLU A 204 -28.56 -4.08 -2.42
CA GLU A 204 -29.84 -4.21 -1.67
C GLU A 204 -29.76 -5.02 -0.35
N ARG A 205 -28.76 -5.90 -0.18
CA ARG A 205 -28.56 -6.71 1.04
C ARG A 205 -27.26 -6.32 1.74
N PHE A 206 -27.36 -5.33 2.61
CA PHE A 206 -26.21 -4.75 3.31
C PHE A 206 -25.92 -5.45 4.66
N LEU A 207 -24.75 -5.18 5.27
CA LEU A 207 -24.44 -5.58 6.64
C LEU A 207 -25.33 -4.79 7.61
N GLU A 208 -26.19 -5.48 8.35
CA GLU A 208 -27.09 -4.85 9.32
C GLU A 208 -26.47 -4.89 10.72
N GLY A 209 -26.46 -3.73 11.39
CA GLY A 209 -26.05 -3.59 12.78
C GLY A 209 -27.25 -3.42 13.71
N TYR A 210 -27.39 -4.29 14.69
CA TYR A 210 -28.45 -4.28 15.69
C TYR A 210 -27.89 -3.89 17.05
N LEU A 211 -28.31 -2.72 17.54
CA LEU A 211 -27.69 -2.09 18.71
C LEU A 211 -28.44 -2.30 20.02
N ASN A 212 -29.66 -2.85 19.98
CA ASN A 212 -30.46 -3.10 21.19
C ASN A 212 -30.24 -4.53 21.70
N PRO A 213 -29.51 -4.73 22.81
CA PRO A 213 -29.24 -6.06 23.36
C PRO A 213 -30.48 -6.74 23.95
N GLN A 214 -31.52 -5.99 24.34
CA GLN A 214 -32.69 -6.53 25.04
C GLN A 214 -33.58 -7.42 24.17
N HIS A 215 -33.51 -7.25 22.84
CA HIS A 215 -34.26 -8.07 21.88
C HIS A 215 -33.46 -9.29 21.39
N LEU A 216 -32.23 -9.45 21.87
CA LEU A 216 -31.36 -10.52 21.40
C LEU A 216 -31.77 -11.86 22.01
N ARG A 217 -31.86 -12.88 21.16
CA ARG A 217 -32.19 -14.25 21.54
C ARG A 217 -31.08 -15.18 21.05
N PRO A 218 -30.90 -16.36 21.68
CA PRO A 218 -29.87 -17.32 21.28
C PRO A 218 -29.93 -17.72 19.80
N GLU A 219 -31.11 -17.72 19.17
CA GLU A 219 -31.30 -18.08 17.76
C GLU A 219 -30.73 -17.03 16.80
N HIS A 220 -30.58 -15.79 17.25
CA HIS A 220 -30.05 -14.70 16.44
C HIS A 220 -28.53 -14.74 16.29
N LEU A 221 -27.82 -15.47 17.14
CA LEU A 221 -26.36 -15.51 17.16
C LEU A 221 -25.84 -16.88 16.77
N ASP A 222 -24.77 -16.92 16.00
CA ASP A 222 -23.94 -18.11 15.77
C ASP A 222 -22.58 -17.97 16.46
N TRP A 223 -22.12 -16.72 16.60
CA TRP A 223 -20.86 -16.34 17.20
C TRP A 223 -21.08 -15.23 18.24
N ALA A 224 -20.36 -15.29 19.35
CA ALA A 224 -20.24 -14.18 20.30
C ALA A 224 -18.77 -13.97 20.66
N PHE A 225 -18.27 -12.75 20.50
CA PHE A 225 -16.91 -12.35 20.88
C PHE A 225 -16.99 -11.40 22.07
N VAL A 226 -16.39 -11.81 23.20
CA VAL A 226 -16.55 -11.11 24.47
C VAL A 226 -15.20 -10.88 25.14
N GLY A 227 -14.97 -9.67 25.63
CA GLY A 227 -13.84 -9.33 26.49
C GLY A 227 -14.13 -9.61 27.97
N VAL A 228 -13.09 -9.84 28.75
CA VAL A 228 -13.19 -10.01 30.22
C VAL A 228 -12.60 -8.80 30.94
N GLY A 229 -13.38 -8.18 31.83
CA GLY A 229 -12.97 -7.08 32.70
C GLY A 229 -12.42 -7.53 34.05
N THR A 230 -11.59 -6.71 34.68
CA THR A 230 -11.03 -6.90 36.04
C THR A 230 -11.22 -5.67 36.93
N LEU A 231 -11.98 -4.66 36.47
CA LEU A 231 -12.20 -3.39 37.14
C LEU A 231 -10.91 -2.57 37.32
N GLU A 232 -10.01 -2.64 36.34
CA GLU A 232 -8.78 -1.85 36.35
C GLU A 232 -8.94 -0.53 35.58
N GLU A 233 -8.01 0.39 35.77
CA GLU A 233 -7.95 1.65 35.00
C GLU A 233 -7.78 1.35 33.50
N GLY A 234 -8.50 2.08 32.65
CA GLY A 234 -8.53 1.83 31.21
C GLY A 234 -9.65 0.88 30.77
N GLU A 235 -10.48 0.39 31.70
CA GLU A 235 -11.62 -0.47 31.43
C GLU A 235 -12.95 0.27 31.54
N LEU A 236 -13.92 -0.13 30.72
CA LEU A 236 -15.19 0.57 30.55
C LEU A 236 -15.91 0.87 31.87
N LEU A 237 -16.05 -0.11 32.77
CA LEU A 237 -16.76 0.08 34.03
C LEU A 237 -16.02 0.99 35.02
N THR A 238 -14.70 1.10 34.88
CA THR A 238 -13.86 1.95 35.75
C THR A 238 -13.84 3.37 35.21
N ASP A 239 -13.51 3.54 33.93
CA ASP A 239 -13.32 4.85 33.29
C ASP A 239 -14.63 5.64 33.17
N PHE A 240 -15.77 4.93 33.07
CA PHE A 240 -17.09 5.53 32.94
C PHE A 240 -18.02 5.21 34.11
N ALA A 241 -17.46 4.93 35.29
CA ALA A 241 -18.20 4.55 36.50
C ALA A 241 -19.37 5.50 36.80
N GLU A 242 -19.15 6.82 36.72
CA GLU A 242 -20.17 7.84 36.97
C GLU A 242 -21.31 7.77 35.94
N ALA A 243 -20.98 7.77 34.65
CA ALA A 243 -21.97 7.70 33.58
C ALA A 243 -22.77 6.38 33.61
N LEU A 244 -22.13 5.29 34.02
CA LEU A 244 -22.75 3.98 34.19
C LEU A 244 -23.50 3.82 35.51
N ARG A 245 -23.39 4.81 36.41
CA ARG A 245 -23.92 4.78 37.78
C ARG A 245 -23.46 3.52 38.51
N PHE A 246 -22.16 3.28 38.51
CA PHE A 246 -21.52 2.08 39.02
C PHE A 246 -20.50 2.41 40.11
N ASP A 247 -20.60 1.76 41.27
CA ASP A 247 -19.64 1.92 42.36
C ASP A 247 -18.53 0.86 42.26
N VAL A 248 -17.43 1.26 41.62
CA VAL A 248 -16.24 0.41 41.42
C VAL A 248 -15.57 0.07 42.76
N ILE A 249 -15.59 1.00 43.73
CA ILE A 249 -14.94 0.82 45.02
C ILE A 249 -15.69 -0.24 45.82
N ALA A 250 -17.02 -0.16 45.86
CA ALA A 250 -17.87 -1.18 46.48
C ALA A 250 -17.67 -2.55 45.81
N ALA A 251 -17.59 -2.61 44.48
CA ALA A 251 -17.35 -3.86 43.76
C ALA A 251 -15.99 -4.50 44.11
N LYS A 252 -14.91 -3.71 44.16
CA LYS A 252 -13.59 -4.18 44.61
C LYS A 252 -13.63 -4.67 46.06
N ARG A 253 -14.30 -3.94 46.97
CA ARG A 253 -14.48 -4.34 48.37
C ARG A 253 -15.30 -5.63 48.52
N ALA A 254 -16.24 -5.87 47.62
CA ALA A 254 -17.05 -7.08 47.59
C ALA A 254 -16.31 -8.31 47.03
N GLY A 255 -15.03 -8.17 46.66
CA GLY A 255 -14.20 -9.27 46.18
C GLY A 255 -14.43 -9.64 44.71
N VAL A 256 -14.97 -8.73 43.91
CA VAL A 256 -15.14 -8.93 42.47
C VAL A 256 -13.76 -9.03 41.81
N VAL A 257 -13.56 -10.11 41.06
CA VAL A 257 -12.31 -10.39 40.32
C VAL A 257 -12.53 -10.45 38.81
N ALA A 258 -13.77 -10.56 38.35
CA ALA A 258 -14.10 -10.60 36.93
C ALA A 258 -15.38 -9.84 36.61
N GLU A 259 -15.42 -9.30 35.40
CA GLU A 259 -16.61 -8.73 34.78
C GLU A 259 -16.79 -9.31 33.37
N LEU A 260 -18.04 -9.63 33.04
CA LEU A 260 -18.45 -10.11 31.72
C LEU A 260 -19.79 -9.48 31.33
N LEU A 261 -19.79 -8.60 30.33
CA LEU A 261 -20.99 -7.90 29.83
C LEU A 261 -21.75 -7.13 30.93
N GLY A 262 -21.03 -6.53 31.88
CA GLY A 262 -21.57 -5.83 33.04
C GLY A 262 -21.94 -6.72 34.23
N HIS A 263 -21.87 -8.05 34.09
CA HIS A 263 -22.12 -8.99 35.18
C HIS A 263 -20.83 -9.25 35.96
N LEU A 264 -20.89 -9.19 37.29
CA LEU A 264 -19.74 -9.26 38.19
C LEU A 264 -19.58 -10.64 38.80
N PHE A 265 -18.34 -11.08 38.99
CA PHE A 265 -18.01 -12.38 39.58
C PHE A 265 -16.89 -12.26 40.60
N CYS A 266 -17.05 -12.97 41.71
CA CYS A 266 -16.03 -13.21 42.71
C CYS A 266 -15.19 -14.44 42.35
N ALA A 267 -14.11 -14.70 43.09
CA ALA A 267 -13.14 -15.76 42.77
C ALA A 267 -13.73 -17.19 42.78
N ASP A 268 -14.86 -17.40 43.45
CA ASP A 268 -15.61 -18.65 43.47
C ASP A 268 -16.50 -18.85 42.23
N GLY A 269 -16.63 -17.82 41.39
CA GLY A 269 -17.48 -17.79 40.20
C GLY A 269 -18.93 -17.40 40.47
N LEU A 270 -19.26 -16.95 41.69
CA LEU A 270 -20.58 -16.43 42.04
C LEU A 270 -20.59 -14.89 41.99
N PRO A 271 -21.76 -14.25 41.82
CA PRO A 271 -21.88 -12.80 41.94
C PRO A 271 -21.60 -12.35 43.39
N PRO A 272 -21.23 -11.07 43.61
CA PRO A 272 -21.07 -10.53 44.96
C PRO A 272 -22.36 -10.65 45.77
N ALA A 273 -22.23 -10.90 47.07
CA ALA A 273 -23.37 -11.10 47.98
C ALA A 273 -24.32 -9.89 48.02
N GLN A 274 -23.77 -8.68 47.89
CA GLN A 274 -24.56 -7.47 47.68
C GLN A 274 -24.76 -7.26 46.17
N PRO A 275 -26.00 -7.03 45.71
CA PRO A 275 -26.28 -6.85 44.29
C PRO A 275 -25.68 -5.53 43.80
N LEU A 276 -24.53 -5.64 43.14
CA LEU A 276 -23.84 -4.53 42.47
C LEU A 276 -23.97 -4.69 40.96
N ARG A 277 -24.44 -3.65 40.27
CA ARG A 277 -24.56 -3.65 38.80
C ARG A 277 -24.37 -2.24 38.23
N PRO A 278 -23.82 -2.10 37.02
CA PRO A 278 -23.83 -0.83 36.30
C PRO A 278 -25.25 -0.47 35.86
N ALA A 279 -25.91 0.42 36.61
CA ALA A 279 -27.35 0.66 36.48
C ALA A 279 -27.77 1.36 35.17
N ALA A 280 -26.85 2.00 34.45
CA ALA A 280 -27.12 2.60 33.14
C ALA A 280 -26.65 1.77 31.95
N LEU A 281 -26.14 0.55 32.18
CA LEU A 281 -25.73 -0.37 31.13
C LEU A 281 -26.88 -1.32 30.76
N GLU A 282 -27.31 -1.29 29.51
CA GLU A 282 -28.17 -2.31 28.94
C GLU A 282 -27.31 -3.51 28.51
N THR A 283 -27.70 -4.73 28.86
CA THR A 283 -26.89 -5.92 28.57
C THR A 283 -27.75 -7.16 28.34
N VAL A 284 -27.25 -8.10 27.55
CA VAL A 284 -27.87 -9.42 27.41
C VAL A 284 -27.79 -10.21 28.72
N PRO A 285 -28.77 -11.09 29.01
CA PRO A 285 -28.68 -11.97 30.16
C PRO A 285 -27.62 -13.06 29.95
N LEU A 286 -26.92 -13.47 31.01
CA LEU A 286 -25.94 -14.56 30.94
C LEU A 286 -26.52 -15.90 30.46
N SER A 287 -27.83 -16.09 30.63
CA SER A 287 -28.55 -17.27 30.11
C SER A 287 -28.45 -17.39 28.59
N LEU A 288 -28.32 -16.27 27.87
CA LEU A 288 -28.11 -16.26 26.42
C LEU A 288 -26.77 -16.92 26.06
N LEU A 289 -25.66 -16.52 26.71
CA LEU A 289 -24.34 -17.13 26.46
C LEU A 289 -24.34 -18.62 26.84
N ARG A 290 -24.93 -18.96 28.00
CA ARG A 290 -25.05 -20.36 28.44
C ARG A 290 -25.83 -21.22 27.46
N ARG A 291 -26.92 -20.67 26.91
CA ARG A 291 -27.71 -21.36 25.90
C ARG A 291 -26.92 -21.54 24.61
N MET A 292 -26.20 -20.52 24.15
CA MET A 292 -25.32 -20.63 22.99
C MET A 292 -24.28 -21.75 23.15
N VAL A 293 -23.56 -21.78 24.28
CA VAL A 293 -22.56 -22.82 24.54
C VAL A 293 -23.19 -24.22 24.57
N ARG A 294 -24.35 -24.36 25.22
CA ARG A 294 -25.11 -25.63 25.28
C ARG A 294 -25.56 -26.11 23.90
N ASP A 295 -26.07 -25.20 23.07
CA ASP A 295 -26.50 -25.48 21.69
C ASP A 295 -25.29 -25.65 20.74
N GLY A 296 -24.07 -25.55 21.28
CA GLY A 296 -22.83 -25.76 20.57
C GLY A 296 -22.41 -24.62 19.65
N LYS A 297 -22.97 -23.43 19.85
CA LYS A 297 -22.55 -22.19 19.20
C LYS A 297 -21.27 -21.66 19.84
N SER A 298 -20.56 -20.80 19.12
CA SER A 298 -19.24 -20.33 19.53
C SER A 298 -19.34 -19.07 20.38
N VAL A 299 -18.89 -19.15 21.63
CA VAL A 299 -18.74 -18.01 22.53
C VAL A 299 -17.26 -17.90 22.91
N ILE A 300 -16.60 -16.91 22.30
CA ILE A 300 -15.14 -16.76 22.28
C ILE A 300 -14.72 -15.62 23.21
N MET A 301 -13.92 -15.95 24.23
CA MET A 301 -13.32 -14.96 25.13
C MET A 301 -12.03 -14.41 24.55
N LEU A 302 -11.83 -13.08 24.66
CA LEU A 302 -10.56 -12.42 24.37
C LEU A 302 -10.00 -11.82 25.65
N ALA A 303 -8.95 -12.44 26.20
CA ALA A 303 -8.33 -12.01 27.46
C ALA A 303 -6.84 -12.36 27.49
N GLY A 304 -5.98 -11.40 27.86
CA GLY A 304 -4.53 -11.60 27.94
C GLY A 304 -3.90 -10.78 29.07
N GLY A 305 -2.65 -11.11 29.38
CA GLY A 305 -1.95 -10.68 30.58
C GLY A 305 -2.26 -11.55 31.81
N ALA A 306 -1.27 -11.71 32.69
CA ALA A 306 -1.37 -12.55 33.89
C ALA A 306 -2.55 -12.16 34.81
N GLN A 307 -2.89 -10.87 34.87
CA GLN A 307 -3.98 -10.33 35.68
C GLN A 307 -5.36 -10.85 35.27
N LYS A 308 -5.54 -11.24 33.99
CA LYS A 308 -6.82 -11.77 33.48
C LYS A 308 -7.01 -13.25 33.78
N ALA A 309 -5.97 -13.98 34.19
CA ALA A 309 -6.06 -15.42 34.45
C ALA A 309 -7.02 -15.73 35.61
N THR A 310 -6.97 -14.96 36.70
CA THR A 310 -7.90 -15.13 37.84
C THR A 310 -9.35 -14.88 37.41
N ALA A 311 -9.58 -13.90 36.54
CA ALA A 311 -10.90 -13.58 36.04
C ALA A 311 -11.47 -14.71 35.17
N LEU A 312 -10.64 -15.27 34.27
CA LEU A 312 -11.02 -16.43 33.46
C LEU A 312 -11.34 -17.66 34.33
N LEU A 313 -10.56 -17.89 35.39
CA LEU A 313 -10.83 -18.99 36.33
C LEU A 313 -12.14 -18.79 37.09
N ALA A 314 -12.45 -17.57 37.52
CA ALA A 314 -13.74 -17.25 38.13
C ALA A 314 -14.90 -17.54 37.16
N LEU A 315 -14.79 -17.11 35.89
CA LEU A 315 -15.80 -17.37 34.87
C LEU A 315 -15.94 -18.87 34.54
N HIS A 316 -14.84 -19.62 34.54
CA HIS A 316 -14.87 -21.08 34.45
C HIS A 316 -15.65 -21.69 35.62
N ARG A 317 -15.38 -21.26 36.87
CA ARG A 317 -16.06 -21.74 38.08
C ARG A 317 -17.56 -21.40 38.08
N ALA A 318 -17.95 -20.29 37.46
CA ALA A 318 -19.35 -19.87 37.32
C ALA A 318 -20.22 -20.91 36.61
N GLN A 319 -19.63 -21.88 35.90
CA GLN A 319 -20.36 -23.00 35.30
C GLN A 319 -21.13 -23.84 36.34
N ARG A 320 -20.65 -23.89 37.59
CA ARG A 320 -21.32 -24.58 38.70
C ARG A 320 -22.70 -24.00 39.01
N ALA A 321 -22.92 -22.72 38.68
CA ALA A 321 -24.16 -22.00 38.91
C ALA A 321 -25.14 -22.04 37.70
N GLY A 322 -24.94 -22.94 36.72
CA GLY A 322 -25.91 -23.21 35.66
C GLY A 322 -25.35 -23.29 34.22
N GLY A 323 -24.11 -23.72 34.07
CA GLY A 323 -23.47 -24.06 32.80
C GLY A 323 -22.40 -23.07 32.33
N ALA A 324 -21.54 -23.55 31.42
CA ALA A 324 -20.43 -22.79 30.86
C ALA A 324 -20.90 -21.51 30.16
N LEU A 325 -20.15 -20.42 30.36
CA LEU A 325 -20.39 -19.11 29.75
C LEU A 325 -19.67 -18.93 28.41
N PHE A 326 -18.63 -19.72 28.16
CA PHE A 326 -17.82 -19.65 26.95
C PHE A 326 -17.32 -21.05 26.59
N ASN A 327 -16.89 -21.22 25.35
CA ASN A 327 -16.29 -22.46 24.84
C ASN A 327 -15.13 -22.21 23.87
N GLY A 328 -14.69 -20.97 23.73
CA GLY A 328 -13.46 -20.62 23.02
C GLY A 328 -12.68 -19.56 23.78
N LEU A 329 -11.36 -19.59 23.65
CA LEU A 329 -10.46 -18.62 24.30
C LEU A 329 -9.36 -18.17 23.33
N VAL A 330 -9.15 -16.86 23.24
CA VAL A 330 -7.99 -16.24 22.60
C VAL A 330 -7.22 -15.49 23.67
N THR A 331 -5.99 -15.93 23.92
CA THR A 331 -5.15 -15.45 25.02
C THR A 331 -3.68 -15.38 24.63
N ASP A 332 -2.84 -14.80 25.50
CA ASP A 332 -1.40 -14.79 25.34
C ASP A 332 -0.72 -15.84 26.23
N GLU A 333 0.56 -16.11 25.97
CA GLU A 333 1.30 -17.18 26.64
C GLU A 333 1.39 -16.95 28.16
N GLU A 334 1.45 -15.71 28.60
CA GLU A 334 1.57 -15.35 30.02
C GLU A 334 0.26 -15.60 30.78
N CYS A 335 -0.88 -15.17 30.21
CA CYS A 335 -2.19 -15.46 30.77
C CYS A 335 -2.47 -16.96 30.76
N ALA A 336 -2.14 -17.66 29.66
CA ALA A 336 -2.29 -19.11 29.54
C ALA A 336 -1.51 -19.86 30.63
N GLN A 337 -0.22 -19.55 30.80
CA GLN A 337 0.62 -20.18 31.82
C GLN A 337 0.11 -19.90 33.23
N ARG A 338 -0.32 -18.67 33.51
CA ARG A 338 -0.87 -18.31 34.82
C ARG A 338 -2.19 -19.04 35.09
N LEU A 339 -3.06 -19.16 34.10
CA LEU A 339 -4.33 -19.86 34.21
C LEU A 339 -4.13 -21.36 34.46
N LEU A 340 -3.21 -22.00 33.73
CA LEU A 340 -2.83 -23.40 33.96
C LEU A 340 -2.30 -23.63 35.37
N HIS A 341 -1.41 -22.74 35.84
CA HIS A 341 -0.88 -22.80 37.19
C HIS A 341 -1.98 -22.68 38.27
N LEU A 342 -2.97 -21.81 38.06
CA LEU A 342 -4.13 -21.69 38.96
C LEU A 342 -5.09 -22.89 38.90
N CYS A 343 -4.98 -23.73 37.87
CA CYS A 343 -5.72 -25.00 37.74
C CYS A 343 -4.88 -26.21 38.21
N ASP A 344 -3.79 -25.96 38.94
CA ASP A 344 -2.83 -26.98 39.41
C ASP A 344 -2.26 -27.85 38.28
N GLN A 345 -2.19 -27.31 37.06
CA GLN A 345 -1.59 -27.98 35.92
C GLN A 345 -0.09 -27.65 35.82
N PRO A 346 0.76 -28.62 35.42
CA PRO A 346 2.18 -28.38 35.25
C PRO A 346 2.41 -27.32 34.16
N ILE A 347 3.28 -26.36 34.44
CA ILE A 347 3.73 -25.40 33.43
C ILE A 347 4.60 -26.16 32.43
N ALA A 348 4.16 -26.19 31.18
CA ALA A 348 4.85 -26.95 30.15
C ALA A 348 6.28 -26.38 29.93
N GLU A 349 7.30 -27.25 29.92
CA GLU A 349 8.73 -26.88 29.81
C GLU A 349 9.05 -25.96 28.63
N ALA A 350 10.05 -25.09 28.76
CA ALA A 350 10.39 -24.12 27.72
C ALA A 350 10.68 -24.79 26.36
N ASP A 351 9.75 -24.64 25.41
CA ASP A 351 9.92 -25.10 24.04
C ASP A 351 10.83 -24.13 23.27
N ALA A 352 12.02 -24.62 22.86
CA ALA A 352 12.99 -23.83 22.11
C ALA A 352 12.44 -23.34 20.76
N ILE A 353 11.56 -24.11 20.11
CA ILE A 353 10.90 -23.74 18.85
C ILE A 353 9.95 -22.57 19.11
N TRP A 354 9.07 -22.69 20.10
CA TRP A 354 8.18 -21.61 20.50
C TRP A 354 8.94 -20.35 20.92
N ALA A 355 10.00 -20.48 21.73
CA ALA A 355 10.82 -19.34 22.14
C ALA A 355 11.49 -18.62 20.96
N HIS A 356 11.79 -19.34 19.87
CA HIS A 356 12.27 -18.73 18.62
C HIS A 356 11.14 -18.00 17.88
N GLN A 357 9.93 -18.57 17.82
CA GLN A 357 8.74 -17.91 17.25
C GLN A 357 8.39 -16.62 17.98
N CYS A 358 8.39 -16.61 19.32
CA CYS A 358 8.15 -15.40 20.11
C CYS A 358 9.16 -14.30 19.74
N LYS A 359 10.45 -14.64 19.64
CA LYS A 359 11.49 -13.66 19.27
C LYS A 359 11.30 -13.12 17.85
N ARG A 360 10.91 -13.95 16.88
CA ARG A 360 10.56 -13.50 15.50
C ARG A 360 9.39 -12.51 15.55
N PHE A 361 8.36 -12.83 16.31
CA PHE A 361 7.19 -11.98 16.48
C PHE A 361 7.54 -10.65 17.17
N TRP A 362 8.34 -10.67 18.25
CA TRP A 362 8.76 -9.46 18.96
C TRP A 362 9.59 -8.51 18.11
N VAL A 363 10.55 -9.02 17.31
CA VAL A 363 11.33 -8.13 16.42
C VAL A 363 10.46 -7.55 15.31
N ALA A 364 9.48 -8.29 14.80
CA ALA A 364 8.52 -7.78 13.83
C ALA A 364 7.64 -6.67 14.44
N HIS A 365 7.10 -6.90 15.64
CA HIS A 365 6.32 -5.91 16.37
C HIS A 365 7.14 -4.63 16.62
N LEU A 366 8.32 -4.74 17.22
CA LEU A 366 9.19 -3.60 17.51
C LEU A 366 9.59 -2.82 16.26
N ARG A 367 9.74 -3.51 15.12
CA ARG A 367 10.11 -2.86 13.86
C ARG A 367 8.97 -2.06 13.26
N PHE A 368 7.74 -2.60 13.29
CA PHE A 368 6.67 -2.12 12.40
C PHE A 368 5.41 -1.66 13.12
N ALA A 369 5.12 -2.13 14.33
CA ALA A 369 3.81 -1.92 14.97
C ALA A 369 3.88 -1.36 16.40
N ALA A 370 5.04 -1.43 17.07
CA ALA A 370 5.21 -0.90 18.41
C ALA A 370 4.89 0.59 18.50
N SER A 371 4.35 1.01 19.64
CA SER A 371 4.07 2.43 19.93
C SER A 371 5.33 3.29 19.77
N GLU A 372 6.47 2.75 20.22
CA GLU A 372 7.80 3.30 19.97
C GLU A 372 8.60 2.40 19.01
N ARG A 373 8.48 2.66 17.70
CA ARG A 373 9.12 1.82 16.68
C ARG A 373 10.65 1.89 16.75
N CYS A 374 11.27 0.72 16.79
CA CYS A 374 12.72 0.58 16.67
C CYS A 374 13.14 0.63 15.19
N ARG A 375 13.68 1.78 14.77
CA ARG A 375 14.10 1.98 13.37
C ARG A 375 15.40 1.26 12.98
N THR A 376 16.14 0.67 13.92
CA THR A 376 17.42 0.00 13.68
C THR A 376 17.53 -1.33 14.43
N CYS A 377 18.33 -2.28 13.91
CA CYS A 377 18.63 -3.53 14.60
C CYS A 377 19.31 -3.31 15.95
N LYS A 378 20.12 -2.24 16.07
CA LYS A 378 20.74 -1.82 17.34
C LYS A 378 19.72 -1.50 18.43
N ALA A 379 18.71 -0.70 18.11
CA ALA A 379 17.67 -0.33 19.07
C ALA A 379 16.87 -1.57 19.55
N MET A 380 16.49 -2.46 18.62
CA MET A 380 15.83 -3.72 18.96
C MET A 380 16.71 -4.65 19.80
N ALA A 381 18.00 -4.75 19.47
CA ALA A 381 18.97 -5.56 20.20
C ALA A 381 19.10 -5.12 21.66
N GLN A 382 19.15 -3.81 21.91
CA GLN A 382 19.16 -3.25 23.26
C GLN A 382 17.87 -3.58 24.03
N ARG A 383 16.70 -3.37 23.40
CA ARG A 383 15.39 -3.62 24.04
C ARG A 383 15.15 -5.09 24.37
N LEU A 384 15.58 -6.00 23.49
CA LEU A 384 15.40 -7.45 23.67
C LEU A 384 16.58 -8.15 24.36
N ARG A 385 17.66 -7.43 24.70
CA ARG A 385 18.92 -7.99 25.24
C ARG A 385 19.50 -9.12 24.36
N LEU A 386 19.49 -8.91 23.04
CA LEU A 386 20.05 -9.83 22.03
C LEU A 386 21.20 -9.15 21.27
N SER A 387 21.99 -9.92 20.51
CA SER A 387 22.98 -9.33 19.60
C SER A 387 22.33 -8.77 18.33
N GLU A 388 22.89 -7.71 17.76
CA GLU A 388 22.39 -7.11 16.51
C GLU A 388 22.31 -8.11 15.34
N ARG A 389 23.30 -9.02 15.27
CA ARG A 389 23.32 -10.09 14.25
C ARG A 389 22.15 -11.05 14.42
N ARG A 390 21.79 -11.39 15.67
CA ARG A 390 20.65 -12.26 15.95
C ARG A 390 19.33 -11.58 15.63
N VAL A 391 19.18 -10.30 16.00
CA VAL A 391 18.00 -9.49 15.65
C VAL A 391 17.83 -9.36 14.14
N ALA A 392 18.90 -9.05 13.41
CA ALA A 392 18.85 -8.93 11.95
C ALA A 392 18.38 -10.23 11.30
N ARG A 393 18.85 -11.38 11.80
CA ARG A 393 18.43 -12.71 11.33
C ARG A 393 16.95 -12.97 11.64
N LEU A 394 16.51 -12.74 12.88
CA LEU A 394 15.12 -12.92 13.29
C LEU A 394 14.16 -12.03 12.50
N LEU A 395 14.56 -10.79 12.20
CA LEU A 395 13.75 -9.88 11.41
C LEU A 395 13.67 -10.33 9.94
N ASP A 396 14.79 -10.77 9.36
CA ASP A 396 14.81 -11.36 8.01
C ASP A 396 13.87 -12.59 7.94
N GLU A 397 13.93 -13.48 8.93
CA GLU A 397 13.03 -14.64 9.04
C GLU A 397 11.57 -14.26 9.29
N ALA A 398 11.28 -13.17 9.99
CA ALA A 398 9.90 -12.73 10.25
C ALA A 398 9.27 -12.06 9.01
N VAL A 399 10.08 -11.41 8.19
CA VAL A 399 9.65 -10.64 7.01
C VAL A 399 9.64 -11.50 5.74
N HIS A 400 10.60 -12.41 5.60
CA HIS A 400 10.76 -13.23 4.40
C HIS A 400 10.44 -14.71 4.70
N ALA A 401 9.78 -15.37 3.75
CA ALA A 401 9.62 -16.82 3.79
C ALA A 401 11.00 -17.49 3.60
N ASN A 402 11.35 -18.44 4.47
CA ASN A 402 12.61 -19.18 4.38
C ASN A 402 12.34 -20.66 4.07
N GLY A 403 11.95 -20.93 2.81
CA GLY A 403 11.58 -22.26 2.33
C GLY A 403 10.37 -22.87 3.05
N GLN A 404 10.27 -24.20 3.05
CA GLN A 404 9.14 -24.95 3.63
C GLN A 404 9.04 -24.91 5.18
N ARG A 405 10.02 -24.32 5.89
CA ARG A 405 10.10 -24.44 7.36
C ARG A 405 9.35 -23.37 8.14
N LEU A 406 9.25 -22.13 7.66
CA LEU A 406 8.69 -21.02 8.44
C LEU A 406 7.98 -20.00 7.54
N ALA A 407 6.68 -19.80 7.77
CA ALA A 407 5.89 -18.77 7.09
C ALA A 407 6.29 -17.36 7.55
N PRO A 408 6.21 -16.34 6.68
CA PRO A 408 6.43 -14.95 7.05
C PRO A 408 5.32 -14.48 8.01
N LEU A 409 5.71 -13.66 8.98
CA LEU A 409 4.80 -13.07 9.96
C LEU A 409 4.30 -11.70 9.51
N VAL A 410 5.08 -11.00 8.68
CA VAL A 410 4.82 -9.60 8.30
C VAL A 410 4.35 -9.48 6.86
N TRP A 411 3.19 -8.86 6.69
CA TRP A 411 2.64 -8.46 5.41
C TRP A 411 2.63 -6.94 5.32
N VAL A 412 3.17 -6.39 4.24
CA VAL A 412 3.25 -4.94 4.01
C VAL A 412 2.62 -4.65 2.66
N GLN A 413 1.61 -3.78 2.66
CA GLN A 413 1.02 -3.20 1.46
C GLN A 413 1.39 -1.73 1.39
N VAL A 414 1.79 -1.25 0.22
CA VAL A 414 2.06 0.18 0.01
C VAL A 414 0.78 0.82 -0.52
N LYS A 415 0.35 1.92 0.11
CA LYS A 415 -0.81 2.70 -0.29
C LYS A 415 -0.33 3.96 -1.00
N ALA A 416 -0.97 4.29 -2.12
CA ALA A 416 -0.69 5.54 -2.80
C ALA A 416 -1.03 6.75 -1.90
N PRO A 417 -0.24 7.84 -1.97
CA PRO A 417 -0.49 9.06 -1.21
C PRO A 417 -1.81 9.71 -1.63
N LYS A 418 -2.63 10.14 -0.66
CA LYS A 418 -3.77 11.04 -0.90
C LYS A 418 -3.27 12.51 -0.92
N PRO A 419 -3.78 13.41 -1.77
CA PRO A 419 -4.93 13.30 -2.68
C PRO A 419 -4.59 12.92 -4.12
N GLU A 420 -3.34 12.53 -4.43
CA GLU A 420 -3.03 12.04 -5.78
C GLU A 420 -4.00 10.90 -6.12
N PRO A 421 -4.63 10.87 -7.32
CA PRO A 421 -5.61 9.84 -7.62
C PRO A 421 -4.93 8.48 -7.48
N ILE A 422 -5.34 7.69 -6.49
CA ILE A 422 -4.70 6.41 -6.13
C ILE A 422 -4.48 5.54 -7.38
N ALA A 423 -5.45 5.57 -8.30
CA ALA A 423 -5.39 4.86 -9.57
C ALA A 423 -4.20 5.24 -10.46
N VAL A 424 -3.77 6.51 -10.50
CA VAL A 424 -2.74 6.98 -11.45
C VAL A 424 -1.36 6.40 -11.12
N LEU A 425 -0.95 6.46 -9.85
CA LEU A 425 0.35 5.91 -9.44
C LEU A 425 0.37 4.38 -9.45
N GLU A 426 -0.76 3.74 -9.15
CA GLU A 426 -0.91 2.28 -9.30
C GLU A 426 -0.79 1.87 -10.77
N LEU A 427 -1.46 2.57 -11.69
CA LEU A 427 -1.37 2.33 -13.14
C LEU A 427 0.06 2.51 -13.66
N GLU A 428 0.77 3.57 -13.24
CA GLU A 428 2.17 3.76 -13.62
C GLU A 428 3.05 2.58 -13.24
N SER A 429 2.94 2.15 -11.98
CA SER A 429 3.71 1.02 -11.48
C SER A 429 3.33 -0.29 -12.15
N ALA A 430 2.03 -0.56 -12.35
CA ALA A 430 1.56 -1.75 -13.06
C ALA A 430 2.07 -1.78 -14.51
N LEU A 431 2.04 -0.64 -15.21
CA LEU A 431 2.60 -0.51 -16.56
C LEU A 431 4.11 -0.74 -16.55
N MET A 432 4.87 -0.13 -15.64
CA MET A 432 6.31 -0.37 -15.53
C MET A 432 6.63 -1.84 -15.29
N GLU A 433 5.91 -2.50 -14.40
CA GLU A 433 6.19 -3.89 -14.02
C GLU A 433 5.76 -4.90 -15.09
N ARG A 434 4.55 -4.79 -15.64
CA ARG A 434 4.03 -5.76 -16.62
C ARG A 434 4.63 -5.56 -18.00
N LEU A 435 4.96 -4.32 -18.36
CA LEU A 435 5.42 -3.97 -19.71
C LEU A 435 6.93 -3.73 -19.81
N GLY A 436 7.66 -3.80 -18.69
CA GLY A 436 9.12 -3.62 -18.68
C GLY A 436 9.58 -2.20 -19.03
N LEU A 437 8.71 -1.21 -18.88
CA LEU A 437 9.02 0.20 -19.19
C LEU A 437 9.95 0.81 -18.15
N MET A 438 10.90 1.63 -18.61
CA MET A 438 11.89 2.31 -17.77
C MET A 438 11.30 3.48 -16.98
N GLU A 439 10.26 4.13 -17.52
CA GLU A 439 9.51 5.22 -16.89
C GLU A 439 8.10 5.27 -17.47
N VAL A 440 7.09 5.42 -16.61
CA VAL A 440 5.71 5.67 -17.02
C VAL A 440 5.20 6.90 -16.30
N ARG A 441 4.47 7.76 -17.02
CA ARG A 441 3.70 8.86 -16.45
C ARG A 441 2.25 8.74 -16.89
N VAL A 442 1.34 8.55 -15.94
CA VAL A 442 -0.10 8.53 -16.23
C VAL A 442 -0.68 9.89 -15.84
N VAL A 443 -1.49 10.46 -16.70
CA VAL A 443 -2.23 11.71 -16.41
C VAL A 443 -3.72 11.46 -16.36
N HIS A 444 -4.42 12.17 -15.49
CA HIS A 444 -5.88 12.10 -15.39
C HIS A 444 -6.48 13.48 -15.65
N PRO A 445 -6.62 13.89 -16.92
CA PRO A 445 -7.22 15.17 -17.25
C PRO A 445 -8.71 15.16 -16.88
N VAL A 446 -9.18 16.23 -16.24
CA VAL A 446 -10.61 16.37 -15.85
C VAL A 446 -11.51 16.51 -17.07
N ARG A 447 -10.98 17.10 -18.15
CA ARG A 447 -11.66 17.27 -19.44
C ARG A 447 -10.79 16.71 -20.55
N ASP A 448 -11.42 16.08 -21.53
CA ASP A 448 -10.72 15.44 -22.65
C ASP A 448 -9.84 16.43 -23.46
N GLU A 449 -10.28 17.68 -23.60
CA GLU A 449 -9.53 18.77 -24.24
C GLU A 449 -8.18 19.09 -23.54
N TRP A 450 -8.04 18.75 -22.26
CA TRP A 450 -6.79 18.94 -21.49
C TRP A 450 -5.85 17.75 -21.55
N ALA A 451 -6.21 16.67 -22.25
CA ALA A 451 -5.37 15.46 -22.31
C ALA A 451 -3.98 15.73 -22.90
N TYR A 452 -3.91 16.41 -24.06
CA TYR A 452 -2.61 16.75 -24.66
C TYR A 452 -1.78 17.72 -23.80
N PRO A 453 -2.31 18.84 -23.30
CA PRO A 453 -1.61 19.68 -22.33
C PRO A 453 -1.09 18.91 -21.11
N ALA A 454 -1.89 18.00 -20.55
CA ALA A 454 -1.49 17.20 -19.40
C ALA A 454 -0.35 16.22 -19.74
N ILE A 455 -0.45 15.50 -20.87
CA ILE A 455 0.62 14.62 -21.37
C ILE A 455 1.91 15.42 -21.61
N GLY A 456 1.79 16.56 -22.29
CA GLY A 456 2.92 17.46 -22.55
C GLY A 456 3.58 17.95 -21.27
N ALA A 457 2.79 18.41 -20.30
CA ALA A 457 3.29 18.86 -19.00
C ALA A 457 3.98 17.73 -18.21
N ALA A 458 3.44 16.51 -18.24
CA ALA A 458 4.04 15.35 -17.59
C ALA A 458 5.40 14.98 -18.20
N ALA A 459 5.51 15.02 -19.54
CA ALA A 459 6.76 14.83 -20.27
C ALA A 459 7.78 15.96 -19.98
N ALA A 460 7.32 17.23 -19.97
CA ALA A 460 8.14 18.39 -19.64
C ALA A 460 8.72 18.30 -18.23
N GLN A 461 7.90 17.84 -17.28
CA GLN A 461 8.32 17.63 -15.90
C GLN A 461 9.46 16.60 -15.80
N TRP A 462 9.44 15.52 -16.60
CA TRP A 462 10.54 14.55 -16.63
C TRP A 462 11.85 15.18 -17.12
N LEU A 463 11.81 16.01 -18.16
CA LEU A 463 12.98 16.74 -18.66
C LEU A 463 13.54 17.69 -17.60
N LYS A 464 12.67 18.49 -16.96
CA LYS A 464 13.03 19.42 -15.88
C LYS A 464 13.77 18.72 -14.74
N GLU A 465 13.38 17.50 -14.36
CA GLU A 465 14.06 16.70 -13.34
C GLU A 465 15.50 16.31 -13.71
N ARG A 466 15.83 16.22 -15.01
CA ARG A 466 17.18 15.91 -15.52
C ARG A 466 18.06 17.13 -15.65
N TRP A 467 17.49 18.22 -16.15
CA TRP A 467 18.20 19.48 -16.38
C TRP A 467 18.79 20.10 -15.13
N GLN A 468 18.31 19.71 -13.94
CA GLN A 468 18.90 20.11 -12.66
C GLN A 468 20.38 19.75 -12.50
N ARG A 469 20.91 18.77 -13.25
CA ARG A 469 22.20 18.13 -12.95
C ARG A 469 23.13 17.92 -14.15
N VAL A 470 22.76 18.43 -15.32
CA VAL A 470 23.52 18.24 -16.56
C VAL A 470 23.86 19.59 -17.18
N SER A 471 25.02 19.68 -17.82
CA SER A 471 25.46 20.90 -18.51
C SER A 471 25.07 20.95 -19.98
N VAL A 472 24.97 19.79 -20.62
CA VAL A 472 24.53 19.61 -22.01
C VAL A 472 23.46 18.53 -22.03
N PHE A 473 22.41 18.70 -22.83
CA PHE A 473 21.38 17.68 -23.02
C PHE A 473 20.86 17.72 -24.46
N SER A 474 20.71 16.55 -25.08
CA SER A 474 20.28 16.36 -26.48
C SER A 474 18.96 15.60 -26.56
N VAL A 475 17.96 16.18 -27.22
CA VAL A 475 16.61 15.61 -27.33
C VAL A 475 16.21 15.43 -28.78
N GLY A 476 15.85 14.21 -29.15
CA GLY A 476 15.18 13.92 -30.42
C GLY A 476 13.67 14.16 -30.30
N LEU A 477 13.12 14.96 -31.21
CA LEU A 477 11.70 15.31 -31.23
C LEU A 477 11.03 14.77 -32.49
N GLY A 478 10.04 13.90 -32.26
CA GLY A 478 9.02 13.60 -33.23
C GLY A 478 8.05 14.77 -33.40
N GLY A 479 6.88 14.45 -33.93
CA GLY A 479 5.85 15.43 -34.30
C GLY A 479 4.54 15.11 -33.64
N GLY A 480 3.53 15.91 -33.96
CA GLY A 480 2.17 15.76 -33.47
C GLY A 480 1.85 16.56 -32.21
N ARG A 481 0.56 16.53 -31.86
CA ARG A 481 -0.04 17.39 -30.83
C ARG A 481 0.56 17.17 -29.43
N ALA A 482 0.95 15.95 -29.10
CA ALA A 482 1.52 15.66 -27.78
C ALA A 482 2.94 16.23 -27.62
N VAL A 483 3.79 16.11 -28.66
CA VAL A 483 5.13 16.70 -28.67
C VAL A 483 5.04 18.24 -28.73
N ARG A 484 4.07 18.79 -29.47
CA ARG A 484 3.76 20.23 -29.42
C ARG A 484 3.43 20.66 -27.99
N ALA A 485 2.50 19.97 -27.32
CA ALA A 485 2.10 20.29 -25.96
C ALA A 485 3.26 20.17 -24.95
N LEU A 486 4.18 19.22 -25.15
CA LEU A 486 5.43 19.13 -24.39
C LEU A 486 6.26 20.43 -24.53
N LEU A 487 6.46 20.92 -25.75
CA LEU A 487 7.21 22.15 -25.99
C LEU A 487 6.50 23.39 -25.42
N GLU A 488 5.16 23.47 -25.51
CA GLU A 488 4.39 24.54 -24.87
C GLU A 488 4.56 24.51 -23.33
N ALA A 489 4.47 23.33 -22.71
CA ALA A 489 4.61 23.18 -21.26
C ALA A 489 6.04 23.40 -20.74
N LEU A 490 7.02 23.34 -21.63
CA LEU A 490 8.39 23.71 -21.31
C LEU A 490 8.56 25.22 -21.20
N ASP A 491 7.85 26.05 -21.99
CA ASP A 491 8.04 27.51 -22.01
C ASP A 491 9.53 27.90 -21.91
N LEU A 492 10.31 27.42 -22.89
CA LEU A 492 11.76 27.22 -22.77
C LEU A 492 12.54 28.43 -22.20
N PRO A 493 12.37 29.68 -22.69
CA PRO A 493 13.11 30.82 -22.15
C PRO A 493 12.89 31.00 -20.64
N PHE A 494 11.62 30.92 -20.19
CA PHE A 494 11.28 31.04 -18.78
C PHE A 494 11.76 29.85 -17.96
N CYS A 495 11.57 28.63 -18.47
CA CYS A 495 12.01 27.42 -17.79
C CYS A 495 13.53 27.38 -17.60
N LEU A 496 14.32 27.69 -18.63
CA LEU A 496 15.78 27.64 -18.57
C LEU A 496 16.41 28.61 -17.56
N ARG A 497 15.70 29.69 -17.17
CA ARG A 497 16.12 30.56 -16.05
C ARG A 497 16.26 29.82 -14.74
N HIS A 498 15.43 28.80 -14.54
CA HIS A 498 15.39 27.98 -13.33
C HIS A 498 16.39 26.81 -13.35
N PHE A 499 17.09 26.59 -14.47
CA PHE A 499 18.07 25.51 -14.65
C PHE A 499 19.44 26.06 -15.10
N PRO A 500 20.14 26.82 -14.25
CA PRO A 500 21.43 27.43 -14.62
C PRO A 500 22.54 26.40 -14.86
N ALA A 501 22.39 25.16 -14.40
CA ALA A 501 23.33 24.09 -14.69
C ALA A 501 23.34 23.73 -16.18
N LEU A 502 22.18 23.80 -16.85
CA LEU A 502 22.03 23.48 -18.27
C LEU A 502 22.52 24.66 -19.13
N GLN A 503 23.72 24.50 -19.68
CA GLN A 503 24.39 25.49 -20.51
C GLN A 503 24.03 25.34 -21.99
N ARG A 504 23.70 24.12 -22.43
CA ARG A 504 23.33 23.84 -23.81
C ARG A 504 22.24 22.79 -23.91
N LEU A 505 21.18 23.10 -24.67
CA LEU A 505 20.09 22.19 -25.00
C LEU A 505 20.04 22.01 -26.51
N HIS A 506 20.32 20.80 -27.00
CA HIS A 506 20.18 20.46 -28.40
C HIS A 506 18.81 19.82 -28.65
N LEU A 507 18.05 20.35 -29.61
CA LEU A 507 16.78 19.79 -30.04
C LEU A 507 16.91 19.36 -31.50
N PHE A 508 16.70 18.08 -31.77
CA PHE A 508 16.85 17.50 -33.10
C PHE A 508 15.50 17.10 -33.68
N ALA A 509 15.22 17.49 -34.92
CA ALA A 509 14.05 16.99 -35.63
C ALA A 509 14.33 15.55 -36.07
N LEU A 510 13.34 14.67 -35.92
CA LEU A 510 13.45 13.26 -36.34
C LEU A 510 12.82 12.99 -37.72
N GLN A 511 12.39 14.03 -38.42
CA GLN A 511 11.86 13.96 -39.78
C GLN A 511 12.10 15.28 -40.52
N ALA A 512 12.42 15.20 -41.81
CA ALA A 512 12.60 16.36 -42.66
C ALA A 512 11.28 17.01 -43.07
N ARG A 513 11.34 18.28 -43.50
CA ARG A 513 10.20 18.99 -44.09
C ARG A 513 9.87 18.39 -45.45
N LEU A 514 8.77 17.64 -45.55
CA LEU A 514 8.25 17.12 -46.81
C LEU A 514 7.00 17.85 -47.32
N ARG A 515 6.22 18.47 -46.42
CA ARG A 515 4.98 19.16 -46.80
C ARG A 515 5.21 20.63 -47.08
N GLU A 516 4.53 21.12 -48.11
CA GLU A 516 4.42 22.56 -48.42
C GLU A 516 3.36 23.27 -47.54
N ARG A 517 2.45 22.50 -46.92
CA ARG A 517 1.37 23.02 -46.04
C ARG A 517 1.67 22.73 -44.56
N VAL A 518 1.54 23.76 -43.73
CA VAL A 518 1.58 23.64 -42.27
C VAL A 518 0.19 23.29 -41.74
N LEU A 519 0.07 22.14 -41.07
CA LEU A 519 -1.17 21.73 -40.42
C LEU A 519 -1.00 21.82 -38.89
N TRP A 520 -1.74 22.72 -38.26
CA TRP A 520 -1.81 22.89 -36.79
C TRP A 520 -0.47 23.20 -36.09
N GLY A 521 0.59 23.57 -36.84
CA GLY A 521 1.93 23.83 -36.30
C GLY A 521 2.56 22.63 -35.56
N GLY A 522 2.07 21.41 -35.83
CA GLY A 522 2.50 20.16 -35.20
C GLY A 522 3.39 19.29 -36.09
N GLY A 523 3.75 19.77 -37.28
CA GLY A 523 4.71 19.10 -38.17
C GLY A 523 6.11 19.08 -37.57
N HIS A 524 6.89 18.03 -37.86
CA HIS A 524 8.19 17.76 -37.23
C HIS A 524 9.16 18.97 -37.22
N PRO A 525 9.49 19.61 -38.35
CA PRO A 525 10.36 20.79 -38.37
C PRO A 525 9.66 22.08 -37.88
N ASP A 526 8.34 22.21 -38.05
CA ASP A 526 7.57 23.39 -37.60
C ASP A 526 7.67 23.61 -36.09
N LEU A 527 7.83 22.51 -35.33
CA LEU A 527 8.04 22.55 -33.88
C LEU A 527 9.35 23.25 -33.51
N LEU A 528 10.43 22.96 -34.24
CA LEU A 528 11.74 23.57 -33.98
C LEU A 528 11.77 25.04 -34.43
N ASP A 529 11.14 25.36 -35.56
CA ASP A 529 10.99 26.75 -36.01
C ASP A 529 10.26 27.59 -34.96
N ALA A 530 9.18 27.06 -34.38
CA ALA A 530 8.47 27.71 -33.29
C ALA A 530 9.34 27.90 -32.03
N VAL A 531 10.20 26.93 -31.69
CA VAL A 531 11.15 27.06 -30.57
C VAL A 531 12.17 28.17 -30.86
N ILE A 532 12.78 28.17 -32.05
CA ILE A 532 13.74 29.20 -32.46
C ILE A 532 13.10 30.59 -32.34
N MET A 533 11.89 30.77 -32.88
CA MET A 533 11.17 32.05 -32.81
C MET A 533 10.88 32.49 -31.37
N ARG A 534 10.52 31.56 -30.47
CA ARG A 534 10.25 31.86 -29.05
C ARG A 534 11.51 32.15 -28.25
N CYS A 535 12.62 31.54 -28.62
CA CYS A 535 13.92 31.77 -27.99
C CYS A 535 14.64 33.01 -28.54
N PHE A 536 14.20 33.53 -29.70
CA PHE A 536 14.81 34.68 -30.36
C PHE A 536 14.91 35.90 -29.43
N ASN A 537 16.09 36.52 -29.39
CA ASN A 537 16.42 37.70 -28.59
C ASN A 537 16.19 37.54 -27.07
N THR A 538 16.20 36.31 -26.55
CA THR A 538 16.20 36.03 -25.11
C THR A 538 17.57 35.54 -24.65
N THR A 539 18.01 35.96 -23.46
CA THR A 539 19.32 35.55 -22.91
C THR A 539 19.42 34.04 -22.73
N GLU A 540 18.35 33.41 -22.26
CA GLU A 540 18.31 31.96 -22.07
C GLU A 540 18.16 31.19 -23.39
N GLY A 541 17.50 31.78 -24.39
CA GLY A 541 17.32 31.19 -25.71
C GLY A 541 18.63 30.91 -26.43
N GLY A 542 19.70 31.68 -26.17
CA GLY A 542 21.05 31.42 -26.68
C GLY A 542 21.65 30.07 -26.24
N ARG A 543 21.04 29.39 -25.27
CA ARG A 543 21.42 28.03 -24.84
C ARG A 543 20.75 26.93 -25.67
N VAL A 544 19.71 27.26 -26.44
CA VAL A 544 18.94 26.30 -27.23
C VAL A 544 19.45 26.28 -28.66
N ILE A 545 19.80 25.09 -29.15
CA ILE A 545 20.25 24.88 -30.53
C ILE A 545 19.32 23.85 -31.16
N CYS A 546 18.64 24.27 -32.22
CA CYS A 546 17.74 23.41 -32.99
C CYS A 546 18.45 22.90 -34.24
N HIS A 547 18.32 21.59 -34.52
CA HIS A 547 18.98 20.91 -35.63
C HIS A 547 17.92 20.29 -36.54
N PRO A 548 17.99 20.52 -37.87
CA PRO A 548 17.12 19.83 -38.82
C PRO A 548 17.44 18.34 -38.87
N PHE A 549 16.54 17.56 -39.47
CA PHE A 549 16.81 16.14 -39.72
C PHE A 549 17.73 15.99 -40.94
N GLU A 550 18.92 15.42 -40.71
CA GLU A 550 19.95 15.19 -41.75
C GLU A 550 20.22 13.69 -42.00
N GLY A 551 19.43 12.79 -41.40
CA GLY A 551 19.56 11.34 -41.54
C GLY A 551 19.72 10.62 -40.20
N ASP A 552 19.87 9.30 -40.25
CA ASP A 552 19.88 8.42 -39.07
C ASP A 552 21.05 8.65 -38.10
N ALA A 553 22.12 9.33 -38.54
CA ALA A 553 23.22 9.77 -37.68
C ALA A 553 22.74 10.65 -36.52
N VAL A 554 21.58 11.31 -36.65
CA VAL A 554 20.95 12.10 -35.58
C VAL A 554 20.73 11.32 -34.29
N ALA A 555 20.61 9.99 -34.36
CA ALA A 555 20.46 9.15 -33.19
C ALA A 555 21.73 9.06 -32.33
N GLU A 556 22.90 9.40 -32.87
CA GLU A 556 24.14 9.39 -32.11
C GLU A 556 24.17 10.50 -31.06
N GLY A 557 24.29 10.12 -29.78
CA GLY A 557 24.43 11.09 -28.69
C GLY A 557 23.11 11.77 -28.25
N LEU A 558 21.95 11.22 -28.61
CA LEU A 558 20.68 11.63 -28.00
C LEU A 558 20.58 11.13 -26.56
N ASP A 559 20.23 12.02 -25.63
CA ASP A 559 19.99 11.70 -24.23
C ASP A 559 18.53 11.26 -23.98
N ALA A 560 17.60 11.69 -24.84
CA ALA A 560 16.20 11.28 -24.81
C ALA A 560 15.52 11.51 -26.17
N VAL A 561 14.43 10.77 -26.42
CA VAL A 561 13.58 10.92 -27.60
C VAL A 561 12.11 11.02 -27.18
N PHE A 562 11.33 11.90 -27.81
CA PHE A 562 9.88 12.01 -27.61
C PHE A 562 9.14 11.87 -28.93
N VAL A 563 8.27 10.87 -29.03
CA VAL A 563 7.51 10.56 -30.24
C VAL A 563 6.03 10.36 -29.91
N SER A 564 5.14 10.73 -30.83
CA SER A 564 3.73 10.39 -30.72
C SER A 564 3.47 9.03 -31.36
N VAL A 565 2.67 8.18 -30.72
CA VAL A 565 2.14 6.95 -31.34
C VAL A 565 0.71 7.21 -31.78
N GLY A 566 0.41 6.89 -33.04
CA GLY A 566 -0.92 6.98 -33.64
C GLY A 566 -1.50 5.60 -33.94
N ALA A 567 -2.82 5.48 -33.92
CA ALA A 567 -3.51 4.41 -34.64
C ALA A 567 -3.39 4.68 -36.14
N PHE A 568 -3.39 3.64 -36.98
CA PHE A 568 -3.33 3.81 -38.43
C PHE A 568 -4.72 4.23 -38.95
N GLU A 569 -4.88 5.51 -39.26
CA GLU A 569 -6.16 6.12 -39.63
C GLU A 569 -6.22 6.48 -41.12
N VAL A 570 -7.40 6.88 -41.62
CA VAL A 570 -7.60 7.28 -43.02
C VAL A 570 -6.66 8.42 -43.43
N GLY A 571 -6.44 9.40 -42.54
CA GLY A 571 -5.51 10.50 -42.80
C GLY A 571 -4.05 10.07 -42.97
N ASP A 572 -3.63 8.95 -42.37
CA ASP A 572 -2.27 8.42 -42.59
C ASP A 572 -2.14 7.84 -44.01
N ARG A 573 -3.23 7.26 -44.54
CA ARG A 573 -3.25 6.69 -45.90
C ARG A 573 -3.06 7.75 -46.96
N GLU A 574 -3.78 8.86 -46.86
CA GLU A 574 -3.68 9.98 -47.79
C GLU A 574 -2.24 10.51 -47.84
N VAL A 575 -1.62 10.68 -46.68
CA VAL A 575 -0.24 11.20 -46.54
C VAL A 575 0.79 10.23 -47.14
N LEU A 576 0.61 8.94 -46.91
CA LEU A 576 1.47 7.90 -47.48
C LEU A 576 1.30 7.83 -49.00
N GLN A 577 0.08 7.95 -49.53
CA GLN A 577 -0.20 7.98 -50.96
C GLN A 577 0.41 9.21 -51.65
N GLU A 578 0.31 10.40 -51.05
CA GLU A 578 0.98 11.62 -51.52
C GLU A 578 2.51 11.44 -51.59
N SER A 579 3.06 10.58 -50.73
CA SER A 579 4.49 10.21 -50.70
C SER A 579 4.83 9.00 -51.59
N GLY A 580 3.91 8.61 -52.48
CA GLY A 580 4.07 7.52 -53.45
C GLY A 580 4.00 6.11 -52.86
N VAL A 581 3.51 5.94 -51.63
CA VAL A 581 3.38 4.63 -50.95
C VAL A 581 2.06 3.98 -51.36
N THR A 582 2.11 2.74 -51.82
CA THR A 582 0.91 1.99 -52.19
C THR A 582 0.26 1.34 -50.97
N MET A 583 -1.07 1.25 -50.93
CA MET A 583 -1.76 0.67 -49.76
C MET A 583 -1.45 -0.82 -49.53
N GLY A 584 -1.00 -1.53 -50.58
CA GLY A 584 -0.51 -2.91 -50.45
C GLY A 584 0.79 -3.01 -49.64
N GLU A 585 1.66 -2.00 -49.67
CA GLU A 585 2.92 -1.95 -48.90
C GLU A 585 2.68 -1.80 -47.39
N VAL A 586 1.50 -1.32 -47.00
CA VAL A 586 1.12 -1.01 -45.61
C VAL A 586 -0.10 -1.81 -45.16
N ALA A 587 -0.42 -2.88 -45.87
CA ALA A 587 -1.49 -3.80 -45.49
C ALA A 587 -1.17 -4.43 -44.12
N GLY A 588 -2.14 -4.40 -43.20
CA GLY A 588 -1.96 -4.88 -41.83
C GLY A 588 -1.35 -3.86 -40.86
N ALA A 589 -1.18 -2.60 -41.27
CA ALA A 589 -0.77 -1.53 -40.37
C ALA A 589 -1.79 -1.34 -39.23
N VAL A 590 -1.29 -1.38 -37.99
CA VAL A 590 -2.10 -1.16 -36.78
C VAL A 590 -1.84 0.21 -36.15
N GLY A 591 -0.70 0.83 -36.48
CA GLY A 591 -0.31 2.12 -35.95
C GLY A 591 0.79 2.80 -36.76
N THR A 592 1.07 4.04 -36.38
CA THR A 592 2.14 4.87 -36.95
C THR A 592 3.04 5.46 -35.87
N LEU A 593 4.33 5.55 -36.17
CA LEU A 593 5.33 6.23 -35.35
C LEU A 593 6.29 6.95 -36.29
N LEU A 594 6.54 8.25 -36.09
CA LEU A 594 7.28 9.10 -37.04
C LEU A 594 6.76 8.97 -38.48
N SER A 595 5.43 8.95 -38.64
CA SER A 595 4.75 8.74 -39.94
C SER A 595 5.04 7.38 -40.62
N GLN A 596 5.80 6.49 -39.99
CA GLN A 596 6.09 5.15 -40.50
C GLN A 596 5.05 4.15 -39.94
N PRO A 597 4.32 3.43 -40.81
CA PRO A 597 3.38 2.40 -40.38
C PRO A 597 4.10 1.16 -39.85
N PHE A 598 3.49 0.51 -38.87
CA PHE A 598 3.97 -0.76 -38.33
C PHE A 598 2.83 -1.76 -38.13
N ASP A 599 3.17 -3.04 -38.14
CA ASP A 599 2.21 -4.14 -37.99
C ASP A 599 1.90 -4.48 -36.52
N ALA A 600 1.06 -5.49 -36.32
CA ALA A 600 0.70 -5.97 -34.99
C ALA A 600 1.91 -6.45 -34.17
N ALA A 601 3.03 -6.86 -34.77
CA ALA A 601 4.27 -7.24 -34.07
C ALA A 601 5.20 -6.04 -33.82
N GLY A 602 4.80 -4.83 -34.23
CA GLY A 602 5.61 -3.62 -34.15
C GLY A 602 6.74 -3.59 -35.18
N GLN A 603 6.64 -4.38 -36.26
CA GLN A 603 7.57 -4.37 -37.38
C GLN A 603 7.22 -3.25 -38.37
N PRO A 604 8.22 -2.51 -38.90
CA PRO A 604 7.99 -1.51 -39.93
C PRO A 604 7.37 -2.18 -41.16
N LEU A 605 6.34 -1.53 -41.73
CA LEU A 605 5.73 -1.92 -43.00
C LEU A 605 6.26 -1.04 -44.13
N GLY A 606 6.26 -1.57 -45.35
CA GLY A 606 6.79 -0.90 -46.54
C GLY A 606 8.33 -0.89 -46.63
N ARG A 607 8.87 -1.02 -47.84
CA ARG A 607 10.33 -1.03 -48.07
C ARG A 607 10.89 0.38 -48.03
N ASN A 608 11.95 0.58 -47.25
CA ASN A 608 12.72 1.82 -47.13
C ASN A 608 11.85 3.07 -46.89
N LEU A 609 10.71 2.93 -46.19
CA LEU A 609 9.82 4.07 -45.92
C LEU A 609 10.52 5.16 -45.13
N GLY A 610 11.44 4.81 -44.22
CA GLY A 610 12.21 5.80 -43.46
C GLY A 610 12.99 6.76 -44.36
N GLU A 611 13.65 6.25 -45.41
CA GLU A 611 14.40 7.04 -46.38
C GLU A 611 13.48 7.87 -47.27
N ARG A 612 12.39 7.25 -47.76
CA ARG A 612 11.39 7.90 -48.63
C ARG A 612 10.67 9.03 -47.91
N LEU A 613 10.33 8.83 -46.64
CA LEU A 613 9.69 9.82 -45.78
C LEU A 613 10.70 10.77 -45.10
N ARG A 614 12.00 10.55 -45.32
CA ARG A 614 13.11 11.28 -44.69
C ARG A 614 12.89 11.42 -43.18
N THR A 615 12.68 10.28 -42.52
CA THR A 615 12.45 10.11 -41.08
C THR A 615 13.51 9.21 -40.47
N LEU A 616 13.81 9.41 -39.18
CA LEU A 616 14.62 8.46 -38.42
C LEU A 616 14.03 7.05 -38.53
N SER A 617 14.83 6.07 -38.97
CA SER A 617 14.34 4.71 -39.16
C SER A 617 13.85 4.08 -37.84
N LEU A 618 12.79 3.26 -37.93
CA LEU A 618 12.32 2.50 -36.76
C LEU A 618 13.38 1.53 -36.23
N GLN A 619 14.27 1.03 -37.09
CA GLN A 619 15.42 0.23 -36.66
C GLN A 619 16.34 1.02 -35.73
N ARG A 620 16.70 2.25 -36.10
CA ARG A 620 17.57 3.09 -35.28
C ARG A 620 16.91 3.47 -33.94
N LEU A 621 15.59 3.68 -33.93
CA LEU A 621 14.84 3.84 -32.66
C LEU A 621 14.93 2.60 -31.76
N ARG A 622 14.84 1.39 -32.31
CA ARG A 622 15.02 0.15 -31.54
C ARG A 622 16.42 0.05 -30.97
N GLU A 623 17.43 0.43 -31.74
CA GLU A 623 18.81 0.46 -31.26
C GLU A 623 18.96 1.44 -30.10
N LEU A 624 18.36 2.64 -30.17
CA LEU A 624 18.33 3.56 -29.03
C LEU A 624 17.69 2.91 -27.79
N VAL A 625 16.55 2.25 -27.97
CA VAL A 625 15.85 1.52 -26.90
C VAL A 625 16.71 0.40 -26.32
N SER A 626 17.40 -0.39 -27.14
CA SER A 626 18.23 -1.52 -26.71
C SER A 626 19.50 -1.08 -25.99
N HIS A 627 20.09 0.05 -26.39
CA HIS A 627 21.16 0.72 -25.65
C HIS A 627 20.63 1.41 -24.38
N GLY A 628 19.31 1.51 -24.25
CA GLY A 628 18.62 2.01 -23.09
C GLY A 628 18.58 3.54 -23.02
N VAL A 629 18.67 4.21 -24.17
CA VAL A 629 18.30 5.62 -24.30
C VAL A 629 16.80 5.74 -24.01
N PRO A 630 16.36 6.71 -23.17
CA PRO A 630 14.95 6.95 -22.91
C PRO A 630 14.22 7.41 -24.18
N VAL A 631 13.40 6.54 -24.76
CA VAL A 631 12.51 6.84 -25.88
C VAL A 631 11.09 6.84 -25.35
N PHE A 632 10.48 8.03 -25.26
CA PHE A 632 9.14 8.24 -24.73
C PHE A 632 8.09 8.24 -25.84
N ALA A 633 7.15 7.30 -25.75
CA ALA A 633 5.89 7.37 -26.46
C ALA A 633 4.91 8.29 -25.71
N LEU A 634 4.39 9.29 -26.41
CA LEU A 634 3.32 10.16 -25.93
C LEU A 634 1.99 9.68 -26.54
N VAL A 635 1.11 9.14 -25.70
CA VAL A 635 -0.10 8.43 -26.13
C VAL A 635 -1.32 9.07 -25.48
N ARG A 636 -2.40 9.23 -26.25
CA ARG A 636 -3.70 9.70 -25.75
C ARG A 636 -4.78 8.74 -26.20
N GLY A 637 -5.69 8.40 -25.31
CA GLY A 637 -6.94 7.73 -25.62
C GLY A 637 -6.83 6.22 -25.77
N ALA A 638 -7.97 5.54 -25.66
CA ALA A 638 -8.08 4.08 -25.80
C ALA A 638 -7.76 3.63 -27.24
N GLU A 639 -8.11 4.42 -28.24
CA GLU A 639 -7.95 4.11 -29.66
C GLU A 639 -6.49 3.91 -30.06
N ARG A 640 -5.55 4.58 -29.35
CA ARG A 640 -4.11 4.49 -29.60
C ARG A 640 -3.40 3.50 -28.70
N ALA A 641 -4.08 2.96 -27.68
CA ALA A 641 -3.48 2.02 -26.73
C ALA A 641 -3.04 0.72 -27.44
N GLN A 642 -3.83 0.21 -28.39
CA GLN A 642 -3.48 -1.01 -29.14
C GLN A 642 -2.24 -0.80 -30.04
N ALA A 643 -2.15 0.37 -30.67
CA ALA A 643 -0.98 0.76 -31.45
C ALA A 643 0.26 0.89 -30.55
N ALA A 644 0.12 1.50 -29.38
CA ALA A 644 1.19 1.60 -28.38
C ALA A 644 1.65 0.21 -27.88
N ALA A 645 0.73 -0.72 -27.65
CA ALA A 645 1.06 -2.10 -27.27
C ALA A 645 1.90 -2.80 -28.35
N SER A 646 1.54 -2.61 -29.62
CA SER A 646 2.26 -3.19 -30.76
C SER A 646 3.64 -2.55 -30.94
N ALA A 647 3.73 -1.22 -30.85
CA ALA A 647 5.00 -0.49 -30.89
C ALA A 647 5.95 -0.89 -29.76
N LEU A 648 5.42 -1.12 -28.55
CA LEU A 648 6.21 -1.61 -27.43
C LEU A 648 6.75 -3.02 -27.68
N ARG A 649 5.90 -3.94 -28.18
CA ARG A 649 6.33 -5.30 -28.55
C ARG A 649 7.43 -5.31 -29.61
N GLY A 650 7.39 -4.35 -30.53
CA GLY A 650 8.44 -4.11 -31.51
C GLY A 650 9.70 -3.41 -30.96
N GLY A 651 9.77 -3.12 -29.66
CA GLY A 651 10.92 -2.44 -29.02
C GLY A 651 11.10 -0.99 -29.47
N LEU A 652 10.05 -0.31 -29.92
CA LEU A 652 10.15 1.05 -30.48
C LEU A 652 10.25 2.16 -29.43
N PHE A 653 9.89 1.88 -28.18
CA PHE A 653 10.02 2.81 -27.06
C PHE A 653 10.23 2.06 -25.73
N ASN A 654 10.75 2.74 -24.72
CA ASN A 654 10.94 2.21 -23.36
C ASN A 654 10.47 3.17 -22.25
N GLY A 655 9.93 4.34 -22.61
CA GLY A 655 9.24 5.26 -21.71
C GLY A 655 7.85 5.59 -22.24
N LEU A 656 6.90 5.87 -21.35
CA LEU A 656 5.51 6.15 -21.72
C LEU A 656 4.97 7.36 -20.95
N VAL A 657 4.29 8.26 -21.66
CA VAL A 657 3.39 9.24 -21.05
C VAL A 657 2.03 9.08 -21.69
N ILE A 658 1.02 8.76 -20.86
CA ILE A 658 -0.30 8.36 -21.32
C ILE A 658 -1.40 8.91 -20.41
N ASP A 659 -2.59 9.12 -20.93
CA ASP A 659 -3.76 9.42 -20.11
C ASP A 659 -4.34 8.16 -19.45
N ARG A 660 -5.15 8.34 -18.40
CA ARG A 660 -5.72 7.23 -17.61
C ARG A 660 -6.48 6.22 -18.47
N ILE A 661 -7.32 6.69 -19.40
CA ILE A 661 -8.14 5.83 -20.27
C ILE A 661 -7.24 4.97 -21.17
N GLY A 662 -6.23 5.59 -21.78
CA GLY A 662 -5.22 4.86 -22.57
C GLY A 662 -4.43 3.87 -21.72
N ALA A 663 -4.04 4.23 -20.50
CA ALA A 663 -3.29 3.38 -19.57
C ALA A 663 -4.07 2.11 -19.17
N GLU A 664 -5.34 2.27 -18.79
CA GLU A 664 -6.23 1.15 -18.43
C GLU A 664 -6.43 0.21 -19.62
N THR A 665 -6.68 0.79 -20.81
CA THR A 665 -6.84 0.01 -22.05
C THR A 665 -5.56 -0.75 -22.41
N LEU A 666 -4.40 -0.11 -22.32
CA LEU A 666 -3.10 -0.71 -22.63
C LEU A 666 -2.78 -1.89 -21.70
N LEU A 667 -3.07 -1.75 -20.40
CA LEU A 667 -2.88 -2.82 -19.43
C LEU A 667 -3.80 -4.03 -19.68
N ASN A 668 -5.05 -3.79 -20.07
CA ASN A 668 -6.00 -4.85 -20.38
C ASN A 668 -5.64 -5.58 -21.68
N ALA A 669 -5.18 -4.85 -22.70
CA ALA A 669 -4.78 -5.43 -23.99
C ALA A 669 -3.47 -6.23 -23.93
N SER A 670 -2.64 -6.00 -22.91
CA SER A 670 -1.37 -6.70 -22.68
C SER A 670 -1.48 -7.82 -21.64
N GLY A 671 -2.72 -8.13 -21.21
CA GLY A 671 -3.04 -9.04 -20.11
C GLY A 671 -3.15 -10.50 -20.51
#